data_AF-A0A2T9YQ87-F1
#
_entry.id   AF-A0A2T9YQ87-F1
#
_cell.length_a   1.000
_cell.length_b   1.000
_cell.length_c   1.000
_cell.angle_alpha   90.00
_cell.angle_beta   90.00
_cell.angle_gamma   90.00
#
_symmetry.space_group_name_H-M   'P 1'
#
loop_
_entity.id
_entity.type
_entity.pdbx_description
1 polymer ?
#
loop_
_entity_poly.entity_id
_entity_poly.type
_entity_poly.pdbx_seq_one_letter_code
_entity_poly.pdbx_strand_id
1 'polypeptide(L)'
;MVLPAENPALSSARYIHESSKHVIIQKQNITKAAQKILAGMQTEKYSTETWKLHPLNPKDNTDNTIEWIFVVDLLNFCFWTKPSDKFREYAVTYKGVKYTGYWSLCACISRALDEGIEITNPFFYQNISISQLEYIFRADSNEMEQIKLLNERCKVLVEAGSVLVSKFNGKFVNMLKSANHSARTLINSLIQNIPSFDDSISVNSNKYYFLKRAQILVADIWACFDSKGLGYFSDIDYLTMFADYRVPQVLLYLEVLEYSSELQDYLKNTYFSDCPISDSDLIQRGHQFEVEIRGNSIYVVELLREAILQLTKGEISINSIILDFYLWDYAKKYSSEMLIGNSMAPNTLFKDTQQTVSNRSSMQLLTEANLEQNPIVQKQTPIPWNQVIILIFVRLSDPIALTVLLPFVYQFVKNSGVAKTSGEIGFYVGIMSSSFAFAQCLTSIFWGMLSDRIGRRPVLIAGLFGTFITVLGFGFTNNFYAALAIRTLSGLLNGNISIAKSVIAEISDSTNRVQMFALLPLCWNMGTILGPLIGGYFYARSNSPIGLLGKFPHLLPCLVVSVINIAGLVMAILYFKETHIVNPFIPDDETAPLICKSRTNTETTIVENVPTCSANNTGNSSKMQHLYISKINSNDIDPVKDYDSIDSSKNKLDIIATSKLNTDLINVEANKSIQEQGFKEKFSQTMKMVLLTNITFTLAHSMSESFFAIWSASEYSLGGLNFSPRDISIAVGVSGLSVFHAQLLSYPRFNSKHGTLKCYQFGLLLVAPSSLLFPIVSILASSSLTQGAKSSIY
;
A
#
# COMPACT_ATOMS: atom_id res chain seq x y z
N MET A 1 28.58 35.15 -18.25
CA MET A 1 27.43 35.94 -18.74
C MET A 1 26.58 36.29 -17.54
N VAL A 2 26.36 37.57 -17.26
CA VAL A 2 25.45 37.99 -16.17
C VAL A 2 24.03 37.94 -16.75
N LEU A 3 23.15 37.12 -16.16
CA LEU A 3 21.76 37.01 -16.61
C LEU A 3 20.97 38.29 -16.24
N PRO A 4 19.93 38.66 -17.02
CA PRO A 4 19.13 39.87 -16.78
C PRO A 4 18.45 39.90 -15.41
N ALA A 5 17.90 41.07 -15.05
CA ALA A 5 17.22 41.27 -13.78
C ALA A 5 15.93 40.43 -13.64
N GLU A 6 15.29 40.07 -14.76
CA GLU A 6 14.18 39.13 -14.88
C GLU A 6 14.72 37.69 -15.10
N ASN A 7 13.96 36.66 -14.68
CA ASN A 7 14.35 35.27 -14.92
C ASN A 7 14.42 34.98 -16.44
N PRO A 8 15.55 34.48 -16.98
CA PRO A 8 15.69 34.13 -18.40
C PRO A 8 14.63 33.17 -18.92
N ALA A 9 14.11 32.28 -18.07
CA ALA A 9 13.02 31.38 -18.44
C ALA A 9 11.71 32.14 -18.66
N LEU A 10 11.40 33.13 -17.82
CA LEU A 10 10.20 33.97 -17.95
C LEU A 10 10.30 34.91 -19.17
N SER A 11 11.45 35.54 -19.40
CA SER A 11 11.64 36.42 -20.56
C SER A 11 11.63 35.64 -21.87
N SER A 12 12.21 34.42 -21.89
CA SER A 12 12.07 33.50 -23.02
C SER A 12 10.62 33.07 -23.25
N ALA A 13 9.89 32.73 -22.18
CA ALA A 13 8.50 32.33 -22.25
C ALA A 13 7.58 33.43 -22.82
N ARG A 14 7.79 34.69 -22.44
CA ARG A 14 7.07 35.85 -23.00
C ARG A 14 7.32 35.99 -24.51
N TYR A 15 8.58 35.93 -24.94
CA TYR A 15 8.94 36.02 -26.36
C TYR A 15 8.40 34.83 -27.19
N ILE A 16 8.46 33.62 -26.63
CA ILE A 16 7.89 32.42 -27.27
C ILE A 16 6.38 32.60 -27.42
N HIS A 17 5.67 33.08 -26.39
CA HIS A 17 4.23 33.34 -26.47
C HIS A 17 3.88 34.32 -27.61
N GLU A 18 4.59 35.44 -27.72
CA GLU A 18 4.39 36.45 -28.77
C GLU A 18 4.62 35.92 -30.20
N SER A 19 5.37 34.83 -30.35
CA SER A 19 5.73 34.22 -31.64
C SER A 19 5.13 32.82 -31.89
N SER A 20 4.30 32.32 -30.96
CA SER A 20 3.73 30.97 -31.03
C SER A 20 2.63 30.83 -32.09
N LYS A 21 2.60 29.68 -32.77
CA LYS A 21 1.61 29.35 -33.81
C LYS A 21 0.78 28.12 -33.49
N HIS A 22 1.35 27.19 -32.74
CA HIS A 22 0.80 25.86 -32.47
C HIS A 22 0.29 25.71 -31.04
N VAL A 23 0.76 26.52 -30.10
CA VAL A 23 0.27 26.57 -28.72
C VAL A 23 -0.27 27.96 -28.40
N ILE A 24 -1.56 28.02 -28.07
CA ILE A 24 -2.34 29.26 -27.90
C ILE A 24 -2.78 29.37 -26.44
N ILE A 25 -2.64 30.56 -25.85
CA ILE A 25 -3.12 30.86 -24.49
C ILE A 25 -4.53 31.43 -24.54
N GLN A 26 -5.50 30.71 -23.97
CA GLN A 26 -6.90 31.13 -23.94
C GLN A 26 -7.18 32.08 -22.77
N LYS A 27 -6.91 33.38 -22.99
CA LYS A 27 -6.96 34.42 -21.95
C LYS A 27 -8.31 34.52 -21.23
N GLN A 28 -9.44 34.28 -21.90
CA GLN A 28 -10.76 34.27 -21.25
C GLN A 28 -10.95 33.16 -20.20
N ASN A 29 -10.18 32.07 -20.27
CA ASN A 29 -10.30 30.94 -19.34
C ASN A 29 -9.39 31.07 -18.11
N ILE A 30 -8.41 32.00 -18.12
CA ILE A 30 -7.42 32.15 -17.04
C ILE A 30 -8.10 32.42 -15.69
N THR A 31 -9.05 33.36 -15.60
CA THR A 31 -9.74 33.67 -14.33
C THR A 31 -10.56 32.49 -13.80
N LYS A 32 -11.23 31.74 -14.69
CA LYS A 32 -12.00 30.52 -14.37
C LYS A 32 -11.08 29.41 -13.84
N ALA A 33 -9.94 29.21 -14.50
CA ALA A 33 -8.93 28.24 -14.06
C ALA A 33 -8.27 28.65 -12.73
N ALA A 34 -7.92 29.93 -12.57
CA ALA A 34 -7.37 30.49 -11.34
C ALA A 34 -8.30 30.27 -10.14
N GLN A 35 -9.61 30.51 -10.29
CA GLN A 35 -10.62 30.20 -9.26
C GLN A 35 -10.66 28.71 -8.91
N LYS A 36 -10.64 27.82 -9.92
CA LYS A 36 -10.66 26.35 -9.72
C LYS A 36 -9.39 25.86 -9.03
N ILE A 37 -8.22 26.38 -9.39
CA ILE A 37 -6.92 26.08 -8.78
C ILE A 37 -6.91 26.55 -7.33
N LEU A 38 -7.27 27.82 -7.07
CA LEU A 38 -7.31 28.40 -5.73
C LEU A 38 -8.23 27.61 -4.78
N ALA A 39 -9.45 27.28 -5.23
CA ALA A 39 -10.40 26.50 -4.44
C ALA A 39 -9.87 25.08 -4.12
N GLY A 40 -9.18 24.44 -5.08
CA GLY A 40 -8.53 23.15 -4.87
C GLY A 40 -7.38 23.22 -3.86
N MET A 41 -6.47 24.18 -4.02
CA MET A 41 -5.36 24.40 -3.10
C MET A 41 -5.83 24.69 -1.67
N GLN A 42 -6.88 25.49 -1.50
CA GLN A 42 -7.50 25.77 -0.19
C GLN A 42 -8.14 24.52 0.42
N THR A 43 -8.84 23.71 -0.39
CA THR A 43 -9.49 22.46 0.05
C THR A 43 -8.47 21.42 0.51
N GLU A 44 -7.36 21.29 -0.21
CA GLU A 44 -6.29 20.32 0.08
C GLU A 44 -5.25 20.86 1.07
N LYS A 45 -5.36 22.13 1.50
CA LYS A 45 -4.40 22.86 2.35
C LYS A 45 -2.97 22.79 1.82
N TYR A 46 -2.83 22.97 0.51
CA TYR A 46 -1.57 22.79 -0.20
C TYR A 46 -0.50 23.80 0.26
N SER A 47 0.70 23.32 0.61
CA SER A 47 1.79 24.16 1.16
C SER A 47 3.16 23.55 0.86
N THR A 48 4.24 24.23 1.27
CA THR A 48 5.61 23.67 1.20
C THR A 48 5.76 22.38 2.03
N GLU A 49 4.99 22.23 3.11
CA GLU A 49 5.00 21.02 3.95
C GLU A 49 4.49 19.79 3.19
N THR A 50 3.65 19.98 2.17
CA THR A 50 3.11 18.88 1.34
C THR A 50 4.23 18.07 0.68
N TRP A 51 5.31 18.72 0.22
CA TRP A 51 6.50 18.05 -0.33
C TRP A 51 7.15 17.12 0.70
N LYS A 52 7.20 17.52 1.98
CA LYS A 52 7.76 16.70 3.07
C LYS A 52 6.91 15.49 3.45
N LEU A 53 5.64 15.42 3.05
CA LEU A 53 4.77 14.29 3.40
C LEU A 53 5.12 13.00 2.66
N HIS A 54 5.73 13.07 1.47
CA HIS A 54 5.99 11.86 0.68
C HIS A 54 7.07 10.97 1.34
N PRO A 55 6.85 9.65 1.51
CA PRO A 55 7.73 8.78 2.31
C PRO A 55 9.17 8.66 1.80
N LEU A 56 9.42 8.91 0.51
CA LEU A 56 10.77 8.86 -0.08
C LEU A 56 11.55 10.17 0.04
N ASN A 57 10.89 11.29 0.34
CA ASN A 57 11.57 12.57 0.50
C ASN A 57 12.28 12.61 1.86
N PRO A 58 13.50 13.17 1.96
CA PRO A 58 14.22 13.34 3.22
C PRO A 58 13.37 13.96 4.33
N LYS A 59 13.67 13.61 5.59
CA LYS A 59 12.94 14.06 6.78
C LYS A 59 13.79 14.89 7.73
N ASP A 60 15.10 14.74 7.62
CA ASP A 60 16.12 15.50 8.32
C ASP A 60 16.60 16.68 7.44
N ASN A 61 17.06 17.74 8.10
CA ASN A 61 17.55 18.96 7.44
C ASN A 61 19.10 19.01 7.55
N THR A 62 19.80 18.00 7.03
CA THR A 62 21.26 17.86 7.16
C THR A 62 22.01 18.23 5.89
N ASP A 63 23.34 18.35 5.96
CA ASP A 63 24.19 18.46 4.76
C ASP A 63 23.98 17.23 3.83
N ASN A 64 23.75 16.03 4.38
CA ASN A 64 23.47 14.82 3.58
C ASN A 64 22.15 14.91 2.80
N THR A 65 21.13 15.56 3.37
CA THR A 65 19.86 15.88 2.68
C THR A 65 20.12 16.70 1.41
N ILE A 66 21.00 17.70 1.49
CA ILE A 66 21.36 18.56 0.36
C ILE A 66 22.07 17.76 -0.75
N GLU A 67 22.99 16.86 -0.40
CA GLU A 67 23.64 15.98 -1.38
C GLU A 67 22.67 14.98 -2.03
N TRP A 68 21.67 14.47 -1.28
CA TRP A 68 20.62 13.60 -1.81
C TRP A 68 19.71 14.33 -2.82
N ILE A 69 19.22 15.53 -2.47
CA ILE A 69 18.38 16.34 -3.35
C ILE A 69 19.15 16.67 -4.64
N PHE A 70 20.42 17.07 -4.51
CA PHE A 70 21.28 17.35 -5.65
C PHE A 70 21.35 16.19 -6.66
N VAL A 71 21.61 14.96 -6.19
CA VAL A 71 21.72 13.79 -7.08
C VAL A 71 20.36 13.41 -7.69
N VAL A 72 19.26 13.53 -6.93
CA VAL A 72 17.92 13.27 -7.47
C VAL A 72 17.56 14.28 -8.56
N ASP A 73 17.79 15.58 -8.36
CA ASP A 73 17.44 16.61 -9.34
C ASP A 73 18.37 16.69 -10.54
N LEU A 74 19.66 16.40 -10.35
CA LEU A 74 20.59 16.13 -11.45
C LEU A 74 20.05 15.02 -12.36
N LEU A 75 19.38 14.01 -11.78
CA LEU A 75 18.82 12.85 -12.49
C LEU A 75 17.33 12.97 -12.83
N ASN A 76 16.68 14.11 -12.57
CA ASN A 76 15.25 14.36 -12.73
C ASN A 76 14.83 14.63 -14.20
N PHE A 77 15.04 13.61 -15.05
CA PHE A 77 14.67 13.59 -16.46
C PHE A 77 14.24 12.19 -16.92
N CYS A 78 13.40 12.13 -17.96
CA CYS A 78 12.91 10.92 -18.64
C CYS A 78 12.38 9.80 -17.73
N PHE A 79 11.10 9.90 -17.35
CA PHE A 79 10.34 8.91 -16.56
C PHE A 79 9.01 8.50 -17.22
N TRP A 80 8.91 8.63 -18.54
CA TRP A 80 7.67 8.36 -19.26
C TRP A 80 7.71 6.95 -19.89
N THR A 81 6.57 6.27 -19.82
CA THR A 81 6.33 4.97 -20.45
C THR A 81 5.21 5.15 -21.48
N LYS A 82 5.30 4.45 -22.62
CA LYS A 82 4.25 4.50 -23.65
C LYS A 82 2.92 3.97 -23.07
N PRO A 83 1.75 4.49 -23.49
CA PRO A 83 0.47 3.96 -23.04
C PRO A 83 0.28 2.47 -23.31
N SER A 84 0.82 1.96 -24.43
CA SER A 84 0.89 0.53 -24.78
C SER A 84 1.70 -0.29 -23.78
N ASP A 85 2.86 0.22 -23.37
CA ASP A 85 3.86 -0.50 -22.58
C ASP A 85 3.69 -0.31 -21.06
N LYS A 86 2.56 0.25 -20.63
CA LYS A 86 2.27 0.56 -19.22
C LYS A 86 2.33 -0.67 -18.30
N PHE A 87 2.12 -1.87 -18.84
CA PHE A 87 2.28 -3.14 -18.13
C PHE A 87 3.74 -3.49 -17.80
N ARG A 88 4.70 -2.90 -18.54
CA ARG A 88 6.15 -3.02 -18.36
C ARG A 88 6.78 -1.76 -17.75
N GLU A 89 6.00 -0.80 -17.26
CA GLU A 89 6.51 0.48 -16.73
C GLU A 89 7.65 0.27 -15.74
N TYR A 90 8.77 1.01 -15.93
CA TYR A 90 9.93 0.96 -15.04
C TYR A 90 9.50 1.20 -13.58
N ALA A 91 9.74 0.17 -12.77
CA ALA A 91 9.26 0.12 -11.40
C ALA A 91 10.29 -0.47 -10.45
N VAL A 92 10.28 0.06 -9.23
CA VAL A 92 11.25 -0.22 -8.18
C VAL A 92 10.51 -0.40 -6.86
N THR A 93 10.64 -1.58 -6.27
CA THR A 93 10.13 -1.94 -4.96
C THR A 93 11.17 -1.62 -3.91
N TYR A 94 10.82 -0.73 -2.98
CA TYR A 94 11.68 -0.29 -1.90
C TYR A 94 10.90 -0.27 -0.59
N LYS A 95 11.47 -0.89 0.45
CA LYS A 95 10.85 -1.07 1.78
C LYS A 95 9.41 -1.64 1.72
N GLY A 96 9.16 -2.54 0.74
CA GLY A 96 7.88 -3.23 0.54
C GLY A 96 6.82 -2.45 -0.25
N VAL A 97 7.17 -1.29 -0.82
CA VAL A 97 6.27 -0.47 -1.64
C VAL A 97 6.85 -0.34 -3.06
N LYS A 98 6.03 -0.61 -4.08
CA LYS A 98 6.39 -0.46 -5.50
C LYS A 98 6.19 0.99 -5.95
N TYR A 99 7.22 1.61 -6.51
CA TYR A 99 7.21 2.97 -7.02
C TYR A 99 7.45 2.99 -8.54
N THR A 100 6.78 3.91 -9.23
CA THR A 100 6.93 4.14 -10.69
C THR A 100 7.16 5.63 -10.99
N GLY A 101 7.56 5.94 -12.23
CA GLY A 101 7.86 7.30 -12.67
C GLY A 101 8.99 7.94 -11.85
N TYR A 102 8.90 9.24 -11.55
CA TYR A 102 9.89 9.96 -10.71
C TYR A 102 10.21 9.23 -9.39
N TRP A 103 9.20 8.67 -8.72
CA TRP A 103 9.37 8.03 -7.42
C TRP A 103 10.25 6.77 -7.46
N SER A 104 10.38 6.12 -8.62
CA SER A 104 11.31 5.01 -8.80
C SER A 104 12.79 5.46 -8.73
N LEU A 105 13.12 6.69 -9.15
CA LEU A 105 14.46 7.27 -8.98
C LEU A 105 14.77 7.48 -7.51
N CYS A 106 13.89 8.15 -6.77
CA CYS A 106 14.05 8.37 -5.32
C CYS A 106 14.21 7.03 -4.58
N ALA A 107 13.41 6.03 -4.94
CA ALA A 107 13.51 4.68 -4.40
C ALA A 107 14.87 4.02 -4.70
N CYS A 108 15.42 4.16 -5.91
CA CYS A 108 16.75 3.67 -6.25
C CYS A 108 17.88 4.36 -5.49
N ILE A 109 17.86 5.69 -5.36
CA ILE A 109 18.91 6.42 -4.63
C ILE A 109 18.88 6.00 -3.15
N SER A 110 17.70 5.93 -2.53
CA SER A 110 17.57 5.49 -1.13
C SER A 110 17.87 3.99 -0.94
N ARG A 111 17.57 3.14 -1.94
CA ARG A 111 17.96 1.72 -1.96
C ARG A 111 19.49 1.55 -2.04
N ALA A 112 20.16 2.31 -2.90
CA ALA A 112 21.62 2.26 -3.04
C ALA A 112 22.32 2.69 -1.74
N LEU A 113 21.82 3.73 -1.06
CA LEU A 113 22.34 4.16 0.25
C LEU A 113 22.12 3.10 1.34
N ASP A 114 20.93 2.46 1.39
CA ASP A 114 20.67 1.34 2.31
C ASP A 114 21.55 0.10 1.97
N GLU A 115 21.95 -0.09 0.72
CA GLU A 115 22.89 -1.11 0.25
C GLU A 115 24.38 -0.73 0.49
N GLY A 116 24.66 0.40 1.14
CA GLY A 116 26.03 0.87 1.43
C GLY A 116 26.76 1.51 0.25
N ILE A 117 26.05 1.83 -0.83
CA ILE A 117 26.61 2.50 -2.02
C ILE A 117 26.46 4.01 -1.84
N GLU A 118 27.60 4.71 -1.77
CA GLU A 118 27.66 6.18 -1.60
C GLU A 118 27.28 6.97 -2.88
N ILE A 119 26.13 6.69 -3.47
CA ILE A 119 25.65 7.33 -4.72
C ILE A 119 25.45 8.85 -4.59
N THR A 120 25.42 9.39 -3.37
CA THR A 120 25.38 10.84 -3.09
C THR A 120 26.76 11.48 -2.87
N ASN A 121 27.86 10.70 -2.89
CA ASN A 121 29.22 11.21 -2.70
C ASN A 121 29.89 11.57 -4.05
N PRO A 122 30.26 12.85 -4.30
CA PRO A 122 30.94 13.26 -5.53
C PRO A 122 32.24 12.49 -5.81
N PHE A 123 32.98 12.07 -4.78
CA PHE A 123 34.21 11.28 -4.95
C PHE A 123 33.95 9.88 -5.50
N PHE A 124 32.78 9.31 -5.22
CA PHE A 124 32.30 8.05 -5.78
C PHE A 124 31.78 8.26 -7.20
N TYR A 125 30.82 9.16 -7.39
CA TYR A 125 30.11 9.26 -8.67
C TYR A 125 30.86 10.01 -9.78
N GLN A 126 31.98 10.69 -9.50
CA GLN A 126 32.92 11.15 -10.54
C GLN A 126 33.59 9.97 -11.30
N ASN A 127 33.64 8.78 -10.69
CA ASN A 127 34.31 7.58 -11.24
C ASN A 127 33.33 6.42 -11.50
N ILE A 128 32.02 6.69 -11.51
CA ILE A 128 31.00 5.63 -11.62
C ILE A 128 30.99 5.00 -13.02
N SER A 129 30.94 3.67 -13.05
CA SER A 129 30.79 2.90 -14.29
C SER A 129 29.33 2.66 -14.65
N ILE A 130 29.06 2.46 -15.94
CA ILE A 130 27.71 2.15 -16.44
C ILE A 130 27.15 0.89 -15.77
N SER A 131 27.96 -0.13 -15.52
CA SER A 131 27.55 -1.37 -14.84
C SER A 131 27.20 -1.19 -13.37
N GLN A 132 27.89 -0.31 -12.63
CA GLN A 132 27.47 0.10 -11.29
C GLN A 132 26.13 0.84 -11.34
N LEU A 133 25.95 1.71 -12.34
CA LEU A 133 24.71 2.49 -12.48
C LEU A 133 23.52 1.63 -12.89
N GLU A 134 23.74 0.61 -13.73
CA GLU A 134 22.77 -0.44 -14.09
C GLU A 134 22.33 -1.21 -12.85
N TYR A 135 23.25 -1.60 -11.98
CA TYR A 135 22.93 -2.24 -10.70
C TYR A 135 22.12 -1.31 -9.77
N ILE A 136 22.46 -0.02 -9.69
CA ILE A 136 21.73 0.95 -8.84
C ILE A 136 20.29 1.15 -9.34
N PHE A 137 20.13 1.35 -10.65
CA PHE A 137 18.84 1.60 -11.30
C PHE A 137 18.17 0.34 -11.90
N ARG A 138 18.50 -0.84 -11.39
CA ARG A 138 17.83 -2.10 -11.76
C ARG A 138 16.34 -2.06 -11.39
N ALA A 139 15.47 -2.42 -12.34
CA ALA A 139 14.05 -2.62 -12.07
C ALA A 139 13.80 -3.86 -11.18
N ASP A 140 12.55 -4.07 -10.75
CA ASP A 140 12.17 -5.26 -9.96
C ASP A 140 12.30 -6.59 -10.71
N SER A 141 12.30 -6.56 -12.05
CA SER A 141 12.44 -7.75 -12.90
C SER A 141 13.00 -7.38 -14.28
N ASN A 142 13.56 -8.37 -14.98
CA ASN A 142 14.04 -8.24 -16.35
C ASN A 142 12.90 -8.06 -17.37
N GLU A 143 11.65 -8.34 -16.99
CA GLU A 143 10.48 -8.16 -17.84
C GLU A 143 10.06 -6.69 -17.95
N MET A 144 10.38 -5.86 -16.96
CA MET A 144 10.07 -4.42 -16.97
C MET A 144 11.05 -3.64 -17.86
N GLU A 145 10.61 -2.49 -18.38
CA GLU A 145 11.52 -1.47 -18.90
C GLU A 145 12.58 -1.15 -17.84
N GLN A 146 13.83 -0.99 -18.25
CA GLN A 146 14.89 -0.45 -17.40
C GLN A 146 14.90 1.09 -17.45
N ILE A 147 15.66 1.73 -16.55
CA ILE A 147 15.70 3.20 -16.51
C ILE A 147 16.18 3.77 -17.85
N LYS A 148 15.41 4.70 -18.42
CA LYS A 148 15.74 5.33 -19.70
C LYS A 148 16.95 6.25 -19.57
N LEU A 149 17.74 6.33 -20.65
CA LEU A 149 18.93 7.18 -20.81
C LEU A 149 20.06 6.91 -19.79
N LEU A 150 20.31 5.65 -19.42
CA LEU A 150 21.35 5.25 -18.45
C LEU A 150 22.75 5.84 -18.76
N ASN A 151 23.15 5.86 -20.04
CA ASN A 151 24.41 6.47 -20.48
C ASN A 151 24.48 7.98 -20.17
N GLU A 152 23.39 8.72 -20.41
CA GLU A 152 23.35 10.16 -20.09
C GLU A 152 23.32 10.40 -18.58
N ARG A 153 22.63 9.54 -17.81
CA ARG A 153 22.67 9.55 -16.33
C ARG A 153 24.10 9.38 -15.82
N CYS A 154 24.87 8.47 -16.41
CA CYS A 154 26.28 8.26 -16.08
C CYS A 154 27.12 9.51 -16.41
N LYS A 155 26.95 10.09 -17.60
CA LYS A 155 27.68 11.31 -18.00
C LYS A 155 27.43 12.49 -17.07
N VAL A 156 26.16 12.77 -16.72
CA VAL A 156 25.84 13.94 -15.87
C VAL A 156 26.32 13.76 -14.42
N LEU A 157 26.33 12.53 -13.90
CA LEU A 157 26.97 12.22 -12.61
C LEU A 157 28.48 12.48 -12.68
N VAL A 158 29.17 11.91 -13.67
CA VAL A 158 30.63 12.08 -13.82
C VAL A 158 31.01 13.54 -13.99
N GLU A 159 30.25 14.31 -14.79
CA GLU A 159 30.41 15.76 -14.97
C GLU A 159 30.28 16.51 -13.64
N ALA A 160 29.13 16.36 -12.97
CA ALA A 160 28.86 17.05 -11.70
C ALA A 160 29.86 16.66 -10.60
N GLY A 161 30.24 15.39 -10.52
CA GLY A 161 31.19 14.88 -9.54
C GLY A 161 32.57 15.50 -9.73
N SER A 162 33.08 15.49 -10.97
CA SER A 162 34.36 16.12 -11.33
C SER A 162 34.40 17.61 -10.98
N VAL A 163 33.29 18.32 -11.21
CA VAL A 163 33.14 19.75 -10.89
C VAL A 163 33.12 20.00 -9.38
N LEU A 164 32.34 19.22 -8.63
CA LEU A 164 32.22 19.37 -7.18
C LEU A 164 33.51 19.02 -6.46
N VAL A 165 34.22 17.95 -6.88
CA VAL A 165 35.53 17.58 -6.34
C VAL A 165 36.58 18.65 -6.61
N SER A 166 36.64 19.19 -7.84
CA SER A 166 37.68 20.17 -8.22
C SER A 166 37.46 21.59 -7.69
N LYS A 167 36.21 22.04 -7.51
CA LYS A 167 35.88 23.44 -7.16
C LYS A 167 35.18 23.64 -5.81
N PHE A 168 34.55 22.60 -5.26
CA PHE A 168 33.64 22.71 -4.11
C PHE A 168 33.96 21.68 -3.01
N ASN A 169 35.23 21.25 -2.93
CA ASN A 169 35.74 20.30 -1.94
C ASN A 169 34.93 18.98 -1.85
N GLY A 170 34.38 18.53 -2.99
CA GLY A 170 33.62 17.29 -3.09
C GLY A 170 32.28 17.29 -2.37
N LYS A 171 31.62 18.45 -2.21
CA LYS A 171 30.24 18.55 -1.69
C LYS A 171 29.43 19.65 -2.38
N PHE A 172 28.20 19.36 -2.80
CA PHE A 172 27.29 20.35 -3.35
C PHE A 172 26.88 21.42 -2.34
N VAL A 173 26.79 21.08 -1.04
CA VAL A 173 26.45 22.07 0.01
C VAL A 173 27.41 23.27 0.03
N ASN A 174 28.65 23.12 -0.45
CA ASN A 174 29.61 24.22 -0.56
C ASN A 174 29.27 25.16 -1.73
N MET A 175 28.75 24.63 -2.85
CA MET A 175 28.20 25.44 -3.94
C MET A 175 26.95 26.20 -3.47
N LEU A 176 26.03 25.54 -2.75
CA LEU A 176 24.87 26.16 -2.14
C LEU A 176 25.26 27.31 -1.19
N LYS A 177 26.22 27.07 -0.27
CA LYS A 177 26.75 28.09 0.65
C LYS A 177 27.38 29.27 -0.11
N SER A 178 28.07 29.03 -1.23
CA SER A 178 28.66 30.10 -2.07
C SER A 178 27.62 31.02 -2.74
N ALA A 179 26.38 30.57 -2.89
CA ALA A 179 25.30 31.37 -3.46
C ALA A 179 24.68 32.38 -2.46
N ASN A 180 25.11 32.37 -1.20
CA ASN A 180 24.73 33.35 -0.16
C ASN A 180 23.22 33.66 -0.09
N HIS A 181 22.40 32.61 0.02
CA HIS A 181 20.94 32.70 0.07
C HIS A 181 20.29 33.43 -1.13
N SER A 182 20.90 33.37 -2.32
CA SER A 182 20.30 33.80 -3.58
C SER A 182 20.08 32.63 -4.54
N ALA A 183 18.82 32.36 -4.85
CA ALA A 183 18.34 31.43 -5.86
C ALA A 183 18.92 31.74 -7.24
N ARG A 184 18.91 33.03 -7.63
CA ARG A 184 19.54 33.49 -8.88
C ARG A 184 21.03 33.16 -8.94
N THR A 185 21.74 33.40 -7.84
CA THR A 185 23.19 33.17 -7.77
C THR A 185 23.50 31.67 -7.82
N LEU A 186 22.68 30.82 -7.20
CA LEU A 186 22.81 29.37 -7.29
C LEU A 186 22.57 28.85 -8.72
N ILE A 187 21.48 29.29 -9.37
CA ILE A 187 21.17 28.93 -10.77
C ILE A 187 22.31 29.37 -11.71
N ASN A 188 22.84 30.58 -11.54
CA ASN A 188 24.00 31.06 -12.28
C ASN A 188 25.24 30.18 -12.06
N SER A 189 25.51 29.77 -10.82
CA SER A 189 26.65 28.92 -10.48
C SER A 189 26.52 27.51 -11.08
N LEU A 190 25.32 26.93 -11.03
CA LEU A 190 25.01 25.64 -11.66
C LEU A 190 25.28 25.67 -13.16
N ILE A 191 24.69 26.61 -13.90
CA ILE A 191 24.82 26.73 -15.36
C ILE A 191 26.27 27.00 -15.78
N GLN A 192 27.03 27.79 -15.01
CA GLN A 192 28.42 28.13 -15.33
C GLN A 192 29.41 26.99 -15.04
N ASN A 193 29.09 26.08 -14.11
CA ASN A 193 30.03 25.05 -13.66
C ASN A 193 29.64 23.64 -14.11
N ILE A 194 28.36 23.34 -14.29
CA ILE A 194 27.82 22.00 -14.61
C ILE A 194 26.93 22.12 -15.87
N PRO A 195 27.51 21.96 -17.07
CA PRO A 195 26.81 22.17 -18.35
C PRO A 195 25.49 21.42 -18.52
N SER A 196 25.31 20.26 -17.89
CA SER A 196 24.03 19.54 -17.92
C SER A 196 22.85 20.28 -17.30
N PHE A 197 23.07 21.33 -16.49
CA PHE A 197 22.01 22.24 -16.03
C PHE A 197 21.66 23.37 -17.03
N ASP A 198 22.44 23.59 -18.11
CA ASP A 198 22.12 24.57 -19.17
C ASP A 198 21.03 24.04 -20.13
N ASP A 199 19.79 24.02 -19.63
CA ASP A 199 18.58 23.76 -20.41
C ASP A 199 18.17 25.02 -21.20
N SER A 200 18.96 25.32 -22.23
CA SER A 200 18.74 26.41 -23.19
C SER A 200 18.88 25.94 -24.65
N ILE A 201 18.12 26.56 -25.54
CA ILE A 201 17.96 26.18 -26.95
C ILE A 201 18.15 27.41 -27.84
N SER A 202 19.00 27.29 -28.86
CA SER A 202 19.19 28.35 -29.87
C SER A 202 18.41 28.02 -31.15
N VAL A 203 17.48 28.87 -31.55
CA VAL A 203 16.67 28.73 -32.78
C VAL A 203 16.63 30.07 -33.51
N ASN A 204 16.96 30.08 -34.81
CA ASN A 204 16.88 31.27 -35.68
C ASN A 204 17.52 32.54 -35.06
N SER A 205 18.76 32.41 -34.57
CA SER A 205 19.55 33.44 -33.87
C SER A 205 19.05 33.89 -32.49
N ASN A 206 17.87 33.46 -32.05
CA ASN A 206 17.40 33.66 -30.67
C ASN A 206 17.89 32.52 -29.77
N LYS A 207 18.21 32.82 -28.50
CA LYS A 207 18.51 31.81 -27.47
C LYS A 207 17.44 31.85 -26.38
N TYR A 208 16.70 30.75 -26.25
CA TYR A 208 15.66 30.55 -25.24
C TYR A 208 16.20 29.73 -24.07
N TYR A 209 15.70 30.02 -22.88
CA TYR A 209 16.06 29.37 -21.63
C TYR A 209 14.81 28.73 -21.01
N PHE A 210 14.96 27.52 -20.46
CA PHE A 210 13.92 26.84 -19.67
C PHE A 210 14.44 26.45 -18.28
N LEU A 211 15.73 26.09 -18.19
CA LEU A 211 16.47 25.90 -16.94
C LEU A 211 15.80 24.92 -15.95
N LYS A 212 15.03 23.94 -16.46
CA LYS A 212 14.07 23.14 -15.67
C LYS A 212 14.71 22.53 -14.41
N ARG A 213 15.76 21.71 -14.58
CA ARG A 213 16.44 21.03 -13.45
C ARG A 213 17.11 22.00 -12.49
N ALA A 214 17.63 23.13 -12.98
CA ALA A 214 18.30 24.12 -12.13
C ALA A 214 17.30 24.85 -11.23
N GLN A 215 16.09 25.13 -11.75
CA GLN A 215 15.01 25.72 -10.96
C GLN A 215 14.42 24.72 -9.96
N ILE A 216 14.18 23.45 -10.35
CA ILE A 216 13.69 22.40 -9.43
C ILE A 216 14.64 22.23 -8.24
N LEU A 217 15.94 22.10 -8.48
CA LEU A 217 16.93 21.92 -7.41
C LEU A 217 16.87 23.01 -6.33
N VAL A 218 16.66 24.27 -6.73
CA VAL A 218 16.49 25.37 -5.75
C VAL A 218 15.15 25.28 -5.02
N ALA A 219 14.07 24.90 -5.72
CA ALA A 219 12.74 24.74 -5.15
C ALA A 219 12.62 23.57 -4.16
N ASP A 220 13.21 22.41 -4.47
CA ASP A 220 13.19 21.23 -3.60
C ASP A 220 14.05 21.46 -2.35
N ILE A 221 15.18 22.17 -2.45
CA ILE A 221 15.96 22.62 -1.27
C ILE A 221 15.13 23.60 -0.42
N TRP A 222 14.46 24.57 -1.04
CA TRP A 222 13.62 25.54 -0.33
C TRP A 222 12.45 24.88 0.41
N ALA A 223 11.73 23.97 -0.26
CA ALA A 223 10.62 23.22 0.30
C ALA A 223 11.08 22.24 1.38
N CYS A 224 12.18 21.49 1.15
CA CYS A 224 12.72 20.54 2.12
C CYS A 224 13.21 21.22 3.42
N PHE A 225 13.50 22.52 3.42
CA PHE A 225 13.95 23.25 4.61
C PHE A 225 12.90 24.23 5.17
N ASP A 226 11.66 24.22 4.67
CA ASP A 226 10.59 25.18 5.03
C ASP A 226 11.05 26.65 4.99
N SER A 227 11.83 27.01 3.95
CA SER A 227 12.43 28.34 3.80
C SER A 227 13.37 28.78 4.94
N LYS A 228 14.04 27.85 5.63
CA LYS A 228 14.95 28.13 6.78
C LYS A 228 16.36 27.61 6.53
N GLY A 229 17.34 28.17 7.23
CA GLY A 229 18.73 27.68 7.19
C GLY A 229 19.28 27.60 5.76
N LEU A 230 19.78 26.43 5.36
CA LEU A 230 20.36 26.21 4.03
C LEU A 230 19.36 26.36 2.87
N GLY A 231 18.06 26.19 3.10
CA GLY A 231 17.01 26.44 2.10
C GLY A 231 16.28 27.76 2.25
N TYR A 232 16.80 28.70 3.05
CA TYR A 232 16.37 30.09 2.95
C TYR A 232 16.96 30.73 1.68
N PHE A 233 16.10 31.29 0.84
CA PHE A 233 16.48 32.11 -0.31
C PHE A 233 15.73 33.44 -0.27
N SER A 234 16.49 34.54 -0.36
CA SER A 234 15.99 35.92 -0.30
C SER A 234 15.20 36.38 -1.54
N ASP A 235 15.39 35.67 -2.65
CA ASP A 235 14.85 35.93 -3.98
C ASP A 235 14.13 34.69 -4.54
N ILE A 236 13.48 33.88 -3.68
CA ILE A 236 12.83 32.62 -4.11
C ILE A 236 11.77 32.81 -5.20
N ASP A 237 11.04 33.93 -5.16
CA ASP A 237 10.02 34.28 -6.15
C ASP A 237 10.62 34.72 -7.52
N TYR A 238 11.95 34.63 -7.67
CA TYR A 238 12.62 34.66 -8.97
C TYR A 238 12.31 33.43 -9.82
N LEU A 239 11.93 32.29 -9.21
CA LEU A 239 11.66 31.04 -9.92
C LEU A 239 10.33 31.06 -10.66
N THR A 240 10.31 30.37 -11.80
CA THR A 240 9.10 30.08 -12.58
C THR A 240 8.58 28.67 -12.27
N MET A 241 7.46 28.27 -12.90
CA MET A 241 7.10 26.85 -13.01
C MET A 241 8.17 26.06 -13.79
N PHE A 242 8.16 24.74 -13.66
CA PHE A 242 9.18 23.89 -14.26
C PHE A 242 8.64 23.27 -15.54
N ALA A 243 9.13 23.73 -16.70
CA ALA A 243 8.65 23.28 -18.01
C ALA A 243 8.94 21.80 -18.29
N ASP A 244 8.06 20.95 -17.78
CA ASP A 244 8.01 19.49 -17.88
C ASP A 244 6.90 19.03 -18.86
N TYR A 245 6.60 17.73 -18.89
CA TYR A 245 5.58 17.16 -19.77
C TYR A 245 4.22 16.93 -19.08
N ARG A 246 4.10 17.11 -17.76
CA ARG A 246 2.89 16.88 -16.95
C ARG A 246 2.04 18.13 -16.81
N VAL A 247 2.63 19.25 -16.40
CA VAL A 247 1.89 20.51 -16.19
C VAL A 247 1.19 20.99 -17.48
N PRO A 248 1.79 20.92 -18.70
CA PRO A 248 1.09 21.30 -19.93
C PRO A 248 -0.21 20.51 -20.17
N GLN A 249 -0.29 19.24 -19.73
CA GLN A 249 -1.51 18.42 -19.87
C GLN A 249 -2.67 18.97 -19.02
N VAL A 250 -2.37 19.46 -17.81
CA VAL A 250 -3.36 20.09 -16.93
C VAL A 250 -3.77 21.44 -17.49
N LEU A 251 -2.84 22.23 -18.03
CA LEU A 251 -3.15 23.51 -18.65
C LEU A 251 -4.05 23.34 -19.90
N LEU A 252 -3.86 22.27 -20.67
CA LEU A 252 -4.75 21.87 -21.76
C LEU A 252 -6.14 21.41 -21.23
N TYR A 253 -6.17 20.55 -20.20
CA TYR A 253 -7.41 20.08 -19.57
C TYR A 253 -8.22 21.17 -18.87
N LEU A 254 -7.57 22.23 -18.40
CA LEU A 254 -8.20 23.43 -17.83
C LEU A 254 -8.61 24.46 -18.90
N GLU A 255 -8.46 24.14 -20.18
CA GLU A 255 -8.81 24.99 -21.32
C GLU A 255 -8.05 26.33 -21.35
N VAL A 256 -6.90 26.45 -20.67
CA VAL A 256 -6.05 27.66 -20.66
C VAL A 256 -4.92 27.61 -21.70
N LEU A 257 -4.52 26.41 -22.10
CA LEU A 257 -3.80 26.16 -23.35
C LEU A 257 -4.72 25.51 -24.38
N GLU A 258 -4.48 25.81 -25.65
CA GLU A 258 -5.05 25.13 -26.81
C GLU A 258 -3.92 24.77 -27.78
N TYR A 259 -4.00 23.60 -28.41
CA TYR A 259 -3.06 23.16 -29.44
C TYR A 259 -3.72 23.24 -30.82
N SER A 260 -3.00 23.77 -31.80
CA SER A 260 -3.38 23.75 -33.23
C SER A 260 -3.65 22.33 -33.73
N SER A 261 -4.47 22.19 -34.76
CA SER A 261 -4.77 20.89 -35.39
C SER A 261 -3.51 20.13 -35.79
N GLU A 262 -2.52 20.81 -36.37
CA GLU A 262 -1.24 20.20 -36.77
C GLU A 262 -0.50 19.56 -35.59
N LEU A 263 -0.40 20.26 -34.45
CA LEU A 263 0.20 19.72 -33.23
C LEU A 263 -0.64 18.60 -32.63
N GLN A 264 -1.97 18.72 -32.60
CA GLN A 264 -2.85 17.66 -32.12
C GLN A 264 -2.72 16.39 -32.95
N ASP A 265 -2.68 16.51 -34.28
CA ASP A 265 -2.63 15.37 -35.19
C ASP A 265 -1.24 14.74 -35.20
N TYR A 266 -0.17 15.53 -35.09
CA TYR A 266 1.17 15.01 -34.79
C TYR A 266 1.18 14.18 -33.50
N LEU A 267 0.66 14.72 -32.39
CA LEU A 267 0.61 14.01 -31.10
C LEU A 267 -0.23 12.73 -31.17
N LYS A 268 -1.38 12.75 -31.87
CA LYS A 268 -2.21 11.55 -32.09
C LYS A 268 -1.47 10.49 -32.89
N ASN A 269 -0.92 10.86 -34.05
CA ASN A 269 -0.25 9.93 -34.96
C ASN A 269 1.00 9.32 -34.33
N THR A 270 1.80 10.11 -33.60
CA THR A 270 3.01 9.63 -32.92
C THR A 270 2.70 8.82 -31.68
N TYR A 271 1.84 9.29 -30.76
CA TYR A 271 1.74 8.72 -29.40
C TYR A 271 0.50 7.86 -29.12
N PHE A 272 -0.49 7.86 -30.02
CA PHE A 272 -1.74 7.09 -29.88
C PHE A 272 -1.97 6.10 -31.03
N SER A 273 -0.98 5.87 -31.91
CA SER A 273 -1.02 4.77 -32.87
C SER A 273 -0.44 3.48 -32.27
N ASP A 274 -0.90 2.33 -32.74
CA ASP A 274 -0.37 1.00 -32.36
C ASP A 274 1.02 0.70 -32.96
N CYS A 275 1.61 1.65 -33.69
CA CYS A 275 2.90 1.51 -34.36
C CYS A 275 4.08 1.67 -33.38
N PRO A 276 5.19 0.92 -33.56
CA PRO A 276 6.39 1.11 -32.74
C PRO A 276 7.03 2.49 -32.94
N ILE A 277 6.76 3.43 -32.03
CA ILE A 277 7.40 4.76 -32.02
C ILE A 277 8.92 4.61 -31.94
N SER A 278 9.63 5.11 -32.95
CA SER A 278 11.09 5.25 -32.98
C SER A 278 11.56 6.55 -32.33
N ASP A 279 12.84 6.65 -31.97
CA ASP A 279 13.38 7.89 -31.39
C ASP A 279 13.29 9.09 -32.34
N SER A 280 13.23 8.85 -33.66
CA SER A 280 13.00 9.88 -34.69
C SER A 280 11.56 10.40 -34.74
N ASP A 281 10.58 9.64 -34.28
CA ASP A 281 9.16 10.04 -34.30
C ASP A 281 8.80 10.94 -33.11
N LEU A 282 9.68 11.00 -32.09
CA LEU A 282 9.51 11.87 -30.92
C LEU A 282 9.75 13.33 -31.28
N ILE A 283 9.12 14.25 -30.54
CA ILE A 283 9.41 15.69 -30.65
C ILE A 283 10.88 15.92 -30.27
N GLN A 284 11.70 16.29 -31.27
CA GLN A 284 13.13 16.49 -31.11
C GLN A 284 13.45 17.76 -30.31
N ARG A 285 14.61 17.77 -29.64
CA ARG A 285 15.07 18.93 -28.87
C ARG A 285 15.21 20.16 -29.78
N GLY A 286 14.50 21.23 -29.44
CA GLY A 286 14.45 22.49 -30.19
C GLY A 286 13.47 22.49 -31.36
N HIS A 287 12.66 21.45 -31.53
CA HIS A 287 11.51 21.49 -32.44
C HIS A 287 10.52 22.58 -31.99
N GLN A 288 9.87 23.26 -32.92
CA GLN A 288 8.97 24.38 -32.62
C GLN A 288 7.88 23.98 -31.62
N PHE A 289 7.30 22.78 -31.77
CA PHE A 289 6.33 22.24 -30.80
C PHE A 289 6.88 22.12 -29.37
N GLU A 290 8.13 21.67 -29.18
CA GLU A 290 8.73 21.61 -27.82
C GLU A 290 8.85 23.01 -27.23
N VAL A 291 9.43 23.93 -28.01
CA VAL A 291 9.70 25.30 -27.60
C VAL A 291 8.40 26.02 -27.22
N GLU A 292 7.36 25.91 -28.04
CA GLU A 292 6.06 26.52 -27.79
C GLU A 292 5.31 25.88 -26.60
N ILE A 293 5.31 24.55 -26.46
CA ILE A 293 4.67 23.88 -25.31
C ILE A 293 5.33 24.34 -24.01
N ARG A 294 6.68 24.31 -23.96
CA ARG A 294 7.44 24.68 -22.76
C ARG A 294 7.33 26.17 -22.44
N GLY A 295 7.45 27.04 -23.45
CA GLY A 295 7.37 28.49 -23.28
C GLY A 295 6.00 28.98 -22.85
N ASN A 296 4.92 28.56 -23.55
CA ASN A 296 3.57 28.98 -23.15
C ASN A 296 3.16 28.39 -21.80
N SER A 297 3.62 27.19 -21.43
CA SER A 297 3.32 26.63 -20.09
C SER A 297 3.93 27.47 -18.97
N ILE A 298 5.18 27.95 -19.14
CA ILE A 298 5.79 28.90 -18.19
C ILE A 298 4.96 30.17 -18.08
N TYR A 299 4.60 30.76 -19.23
CA TYR A 299 3.89 32.04 -19.24
C TYR A 299 2.45 31.93 -18.71
N VAL A 300 1.73 30.83 -18.97
CA VAL A 300 0.38 30.60 -18.43
C VAL A 300 0.38 30.47 -16.91
N VAL A 301 1.34 29.76 -16.30
CA VAL A 301 1.37 29.64 -14.82
C VAL A 301 1.64 30.99 -14.18
N GLU A 302 2.45 31.85 -14.81
CA GLU A 302 2.66 33.21 -14.34
C GLU A 302 1.36 34.05 -14.41
N LEU A 303 0.62 33.99 -15.52
CA LEU A 303 -0.69 34.64 -15.64
C LEU A 303 -1.73 34.09 -14.64
N LEU A 304 -1.69 32.79 -14.34
CA LEU A 304 -2.53 32.17 -13.30
C LEU A 304 -2.14 32.67 -11.90
N ARG A 305 -0.85 32.85 -11.61
CA ARG A 305 -0.36 33.44 -10.35
C ARG A 305 -0.86 34.85 -10.17
N GLU A 306 -0.71 35.70 -11.19
CA GLU A 306 -1.22 37.08 -11.19
C GLU A 306 -2.74 37.11 -10.97
N ALA A 307 -3.49 36.25 -11.67
CA ALA A 307 -4.95 36.15 -11.51
C ALA A 307 -5.36 35.72 -10.09
N ILE A 308 -4.65 34.76 -9.46
CA ILE A 308 -4.92 34.35 -8.08
C ILE A 308 -4.60 35.47 -7.09
N LEU A 309 -3.49 36.19 -7.26
CA LEU A 309 -3.13 37.32 -6.42
C LEU A 309 -4.17 38.45 -6.52
N GLN A 310 -4.71 38.72 -7.71
CA GLN A 310 -5.80 39.67 -7.90
C GLN A 310 -7.11 39.20 -7.22
N LEU A 311 -7.48 37.92 -7.39
CA LEU A 311 -8.69 37.33 -6.77
C LEU A 311 -8.63 37.35 -5.23
N THR A 312 -7.45 37.18 -4.65
CA THR A 312 -7.22 37.17 -3.20
C THR A 312 -6.82 38.53 -2.62
N LYS A 313 -6.72 39.59 -3.46
CA LYS A 313 -6.17 40.91 -3.09
C LYS A 313 -4.78 40.84 -2.42
N GLY A 314 -4.01 39.79 -2.71
CA GLY A 314 -2.71 39.52 -2.08
C GLY A 314 -2.76 38.97 -0.65
N GLU A 315 -3.94 38.60 -0.12
CA GLU A 315 -4.07 38.01 1.22
C GLU A 315 -3.42 36.62 1.32
N ILE A 316 -3.26 35.92 0.19
CA ILE A 316 -2.60 34.61 0.10
C ILE A 316 -1.24 34.78 -0.57
N SER A 317 -0.18 34.44 0.17
CA SER A 317 1.15 34.31 -0.40
C SER A 317 1.22 33.09 -1.32
N ILE A 318 1.46 33.31 -2.61
CA ILE A 318 1.55 32.26 -3.62
C ILE A 318 2.63 32.61 -4.66
N ASN A 319 3.46 31.63 -4.98
CA ASN A 319 4.50 31.74 -5.99
C ASN A 319 4.38 30.61 -7.05
N SER A 320 5.13 30.75 -8.14
CA SER A 320 5.05 29.85 -9.29
C SER A 320 5.53 28.42 -8.96
N ILE A 321 6.31 28.24 -7.90
CA ILE A 321 6.74 26.93 -7.37
C ILE A 321 5.56 26.18 -6.75
N ILE A 322 4.82 26.81 -5.82
CA ILE A 322 3.67 26.17 -5.16
C ILE A 322 2.57 25.83 -6.19
N LEU A 323 2.39 26.69 -7.20
CA LEU A 323 1.49 26.41 -8.33
C LEU A 323 1.95 25.22 -9.17
N ASP A 324 3.23 25.13 -9.50
CA ASP A 324 3.80 23.99 -10.23
C ASP A 324 3.58 22.67 -9.48
N PHE A 325 3.97 22.63 -8.20
CA PHE A 325 3.77 21.47 -7.33
C PHE A 325 2.30 21.01 -7.30
N TYR A 326 1.36 21.94 -7.08
CA TYR A 326 -0.06 21.63 -7.10
C TYR A 326 -0.55 21.13 -8.48
N LEU A 327 -0.14 21.79 -9.58
CA LEU A 327 -0.52 21.40 -10.93
C LEU A 327 0.08 20.04 -11.32
N TRP A 328 1.27 19.70 -10.85
CA TRP A 328 1.92 18.41 -11.08
C TRP A 328 1.21 17.27 -10.33
N ASP A 329 0.85 17.47 -9.05
CA ASP A 329 0.04 16.53 -8.29
C ASP A 329 -1.36 16.38 -8.89
N TYR A 330 -1.97 17.48 -9.36
CA TYR A 330 -3.21 17.47 -10.12
C TYR A 330 -3.08 16.62 -11.39
N ALA A 331 -1.98 16.78 -12.15
CA ALA A 331 -1.71 16.00 -13.36
C ALA A 331 -1.63 14.49 -13.08
N LYS A 332 -1.03 14.12 -11.94
CA LYS A 332 -0.94 12.72 -11.50
C LYS A 332 -2.32 12.18 -11.10
N LYS A 333 -3.05 12.94 -10.27
CA LYS A 333 -4.36 12.59 -9.71
C LYS A 333 -5.44 12.40 -10.77
N TYR A 334 -5.51 13.28 -11.77
CA TYR A 334 -6.52 13.27 -12.83
C TYR A 334 -6.01 12.68 -14.16
N SER A 335 -4.87 11.97 -14.15
CA SER A 335 -4.23 11.43 -15.35
C SER A 335 -5.15 10.54 -16.21
N SER A 336 -6.02 9.72 -15.60
CA SER A 336 -6.99 8.91 -16.34
C SER A 336 -8.09 9.75 -17.00
N GLU A 337 -8.58 10.80 -16.35
CA GLU A 337 -9.59 11.71 -16.92
C GLU A 337 -9.02 12.49 -18.11
N MET A 338 -7.80 13.00 -18.00
CA MET A 338 -7.13 13.72 -19.09
C MET A 338 -6.88 12.81 -20.32
N LEU A 339 -6.60 11.53 -20.11
CA LEU A 339 -6.48 10.55 -21.20
C LEU A 339 -7.84 10.28 -21.89
N ILE A 340 -8.92 10.15 -21.12
CA ILE A 340 -10.26 9.94 -21.67
C ILE A 340 -10.77 11.20 -22.38
N GLY A 341 -10.60 12.38 -21.78
CA GLY A 341 -10.99 13.67 -22.36
C GLY A 341 -10.30 13.97 -23.69
N ASN A 342 -9.03 13.60 -23.84
CA ASN A 342 -8.29 13.76 -25.10
C ASN A 342 -8.60 12.67 -26.15
N SER A 343 -9.25 11.55 -25.75
CA SER A 343 -9.68 10.47 -26.66
C SER A 343 -11.03 10.76 -27.35
N MET A 344 -11.84 11.66 -26.78
CA MET A 344 -13.03 12.19 -27.45
C MET A 344 -12.67 13.47 -28.21
N ALA A 345 -13.05 13.56 -29.48
CA ALA A 345 -12.83 14.76 -30.27
C ALA A 345 -13.54 15.99 -29.63
N PRO A 346 -13.00 17.23 -29.72
CA PRO A 346 -13.45 18.38 -28.92
C PRO A 346 -14.88 18.92 -29.18
N ASN A 347 -15.75 18.19 -29.89
CA ASN A 347 -17.00 18.70 -30.47
C ASN A 347 -18.30 18.02 -30.00
N THR A 348 -18.25 16.99 -29.13
CA THR A 348 -19.43 16.14 -28.85
C THR A 348 -20.01 16.16 -27.43
N LEU A 349 -19.42 16.88 -26.46
CA LEU A 349 -19.94 16.88 -25.07
C LEU A 349 -20.59 18.18 -24.57
N PHE A 350 -20.63 19.25 -25.37
CA PHE A 350 -21.10 20.58 -24.93
C PHE A 350 -22.34 21.15 -25.67
N LYS A 351 -23.04 20.34 -26.48
CA LYS A 351 -24.26 20.79 -27.17
C LYS A 351 -25.56 20.61 -26.40
N ASP A 352 -25.64 19.65 -25.47
CA ASP A 352 -26.90 19.30 -24.80
C ASP A 352 -27.23 20.17 -23.57
N THR A 353 -26.35 21.09 -23.18
CA THR A 353 -26.53 21.95 -21.99
C THR A 353 -27.00 23.37 -22.31
N GLN A 354 -27.20 23.75 -23.58
CA GLN A 354 -27.64 25.10 -23.95
C GLN A 354 -29.17 25.29 -24.03
N GLN A 355 -29.98 24.23 -23.87
CA GLN A 355 -31.43 24.31 -24.10
C GLN A 355 -32.29 24.58 -22.85
N THR A 356 -31.69 24.83 -21.68
CA THR A 356 -32.40 25.14 -20.42
C THR A 356 -31.88 26.39 -19.69
N VAL A 357 -31.64 27.49 -20.42
CA VAL A 357 -31.33 28.80 -19.83
C VAL A 357 -32.31 29.87 -20.30
N SER A 358 -33.57 29.72 -19.89
CA SER A 358 -34.62 30.73 -20.05
C SER A 358 -35.51 30.83 -18.81
N ASN A 359 -34.94 31.25 -17.68
CA ASN A 359 -35.66 31.97 -16.61
C ASN A 359 -34.66 32.54 -15.58
N ARG A 360 -34.49 33.87 -15.55
CA ARG A 360 -33.53 34.56 -14.66
C ARG A 360 -33.97 34.68 -13.19
N SER A 361 -35.15 34.18 -12.84
CA SER A 361 -35.78 34.42 -11.52
C SER A 361 -35.47 33.35 -10.46
N SER A 362 -34.90 32.20 -10.85
CA SER A 362 -34.53 31.12 -9.92
C SER A 362 -33.15 31.33 -9.27
N MET A 363 -32.33 32.22 -9.82
CA MET A 363 -30.91 32.40 -9.48
C MET A 363 -30.65 33.30 -8.25
N GLN A 364 -31.68 33.60 -7.46
CA GLN A 364 -31.56 34.29 -6.17
C GLN A 364 -31.97 33.38 -5.00
N LEU A 365 -33.06 32.61 -5.16
CA LEU A 365 -33.46 31.60 -4.17
C LEU A 365 -32.50 30.40 -4.09
N LEU A 366 -31.77 30.08 -5.16
CA LEU A 366 -30.69 29.09 -5.14
C LEU A 366 -29.38 29.60 -4.50
N THR A 367 -29.25 30.90 -4.25
CA THR A 367 -28.00 31.51 -3.77
C THR A 367 -27.91 31.47 -2.25
N GLU A 368 -29.03 31.65 -1.55
CA GLU A 368 -29.09 31.53 -0.09
C GLU A 368 -29.16 30.06 0.37
N ALA A 369 -29.67 29.15 -0.47
CA ALA A 369 -29.69 27.71 -0.19
C ALA A 369 -28.34 26.99 -0.40
N ASN A 370 -27.34 27.63 -1.02
CA ASN A 370 -26.01 27.05 -1.30
C ASN A 370 -24.88 27.65 -0.44
N LEU A 371 -25.21 28.40 0.62
CA LEU A 371 -24.22 28.91 1.58
C LEU A 371 -23.92 27.96 2.74
N GLU A 372 -24.54 26.78 2.81
CA GLU A 372 -24.06 25.68 3.65
C GLU A 372 -22.98 24.86 2.95
N GLN A 373 -21.78 24.96 3.52
CA GLN A 373 -20.54 24.33 3.06
C GLN A 373 -20.69 22.82 2.92
N ASN A 374 -20.31 22.28 1.75
CA ASN A 374 -19.83 20.90 1.65
C ASN A 374 -18.41 20.91 1.09
N PRO A 375 -17.38 20.45 1.83
CA PRO A 375 -16.05 20.28 1.27
C PRO A 375 -16.10 19.26 0.13
N ILE A 376 -15.25 19.42 -0.89
CA ILE A 376 -15.22 18.48 -2.03
C ILE A 376 -14.58 17.16 -1.57
N VAL A 377 -15.42 16.32 -0.98
CA VAL A 377 -15.15 14.91 -0.68
C VAL A 377 -14.66 14.23 -1.96
N GLN A 378 -13.52 13.55 -1.92
CA GLN A 378 -13.16 12.56 -2.95
C GLN A 378 -14.36 11.63 -3.13
N LYS A 379 -15.04 11.72 -4.28
CA LYS A 379 -16.31 11.02 -4.49
C LYS A 379 -16.06 9.54 -4.31
N GLN A 380 -16.53 8.99 -3.19
CA GLN A 380 -16.13 7.67 -2.70
C GLN A 380 -16.33 6.63 -3.80
N THR A 381 -15.27 5.92 -4.16
CA THR A 381 -15.34 4.88 -5.18
C THR A 381 -16.40 3.87 -4.72
N PRO A 382 -17.44 3.62 -5.55
CA PRO A 382 -18.60 2.86 -5.11
C PRO A 382 -18.16 1.48 -4.64
N ILE A 383 -18.53 1.15 -3.41
CA ILE A 383 -18.18 -0.13 -2.79
C ILE A 383 -18.73 -1.27 -3.67
N PRO A 384 -17.94 -2.32 -3.96
CA PRO A 384 -18.38 -3.48 -4.73
C PRO A 384 -19.31 -4.38 -3.89
N TRP A 385 -20.49 -3.86 -3.55
CA TRP A 385 -21.44 -4.45 -2.59
C TRP A 385 -21.76 -5.92 -2.84
N ASN A 386 -21.79 -6.34 -4.11
CA ASN A 386 -22.02 -7.74 -4.48
C ASN A 386 -20.98 -8.69 -3.87
N GLN A 387 -19.70 -8.33 -3.85
CA GLN A 387 -18.66 -9.14 -3.19
C GLN A 387 -18.65 -8.91 -1.67
N VAL A 388 -18.87 -7.67 -1.23
CA VAL A 388 -18.81 -7.29 0.18
C VAL A 388 -19.91 -7.93 1.01
N ILE A 389 -21.14 -8.01 0.49
CA ILE A 389 -22.26 -8.67 1.18
C ILE A 389 -21.97 -10.16 1.34
N ILE A 390 -21.45 -10.83 0.31
CA ILE A 390 -21.03 -12.24 0.41
C ILE A 390 -19.94 -12.39 1.47
N LEU A 391 -18.93 -11.52 1.44
CA LEU A 391 -17.84 -11.55 2.42
C LEU A 391 -18.34 -11.30 3.86
N ILE A 392 -19.30 -10.40 4.06
CA ILE A 392 -19.97 -10.18 5.37
C ILE A 392 -20.67 -11.46 5.83
N PHE A 393 -21.46 -12.12 4.98
CA PHE A 393 -22.12 -13.38 5.32
C PHE A 393 -21.12 -14.48 5.68
N VAL A 394 -20.06 -14.62 4.91
CA VAL A 394 -18.94 -15.54 5.18
C VAL A 394 -18.25 -15.21 6.52
N ARG A 395 -18.09 -13.93 6.84
CA ARG A 395 -17.38 -13.46 8.04
C ARG A 395 -18.20 -13.40 9.31
N LEU A 396 -19.52 -13.44 9.18
CA LEU A 396 -20.44 -13.63 10.31
C LEU A 396 -20.42 -15.08 10.83
N SER A 397 -20.06 -16.06 10.00
CA SER A 397 -20.16 -17.46 10.42
C SER A 397 -19.07 -17.88 11.43
N ASP A 398 -17.84 -17.34 11.32
CA ASP A 398 -16.75 -17.60 12.26
C ASP A 398 -17.09 -17.20 13.72
N PRO A 399 -17.46 -15.93 14.03
CA PRO A 399 -17.78 -15.52 15.41
C PRO A 399 -19.02 -16.24 15.96
N ILE A 400 -20.01 -16.56 15.12
CA ILE A 400 -21.17 -17.38 15.52
C ILE A 400 -20.71 -18.79 15.92
N ALA A 401 -19.91 -19.47 15.09
CA ALA A 401 -19.36 -20.80 15.38
C ALA A 401 -18.40 -20.81 16.58
N LEU A 402 -17.74 -19.70 16.89
CA LEU A 402 -16.94 -19.52 18.10
C LEU A 402 -17.83 -19.40 19.35
N THR A 403 -18.83 -18.53 19.33
CA THR A 403 -19.57 -18.11 20.54
C THR A 403 -20.85 -18.89 20.83
N VAL A 404 -21.38 -19.68 19.89
CA VAL A 404 -22.56 -20.54 20.10
C VAL A 404 -22.42 -21.48 21.29
N LEU A 405 -21.20 -21.89 21.64
CA LEU A 405 -20.88 -22.75 22.76
C LEU A 405 -21.09 -22.09 24.13
N LEU A 406 -20.92 -20.77 24.23
CA LEU A 406 -20.80 -20.03 25.51
C LEU A 406 -21.96 -20.27 26.50
N PRO A 407 -23.25 -20.26 26.10
CA PRO A 407 -24.36 -20.38 27.07
C PRO A 407 -24.49 -21.78 27.68
N PHE A 408 -23.99 -22.82 27.02
CA PHE A 408 -24.18 -24.21 27.46
C PHE A 408 -22.89 -24.95 27.80
N VAL A 409 -21.71 -24.35 27.62
CA VAL A 409 -20.40 -25.00 27.85
C VAL A 409 -20.27 -25.59 29.25
N TYR A 410 -20.77 -24.89 30.28
CA TYR A 410 -20.76 -25.37 31.67
C TYR A 410 -21.60 -26.64 31.83
N GLN A 411 -22.83 -26.63 31.32
CA GLN A 411 -23.73 -27.79 31.39
C GLN A 411 -23.22 -28.95 30.53
N PHE A 412 -22.60 -28.66 29.38
CA PHE A 412 -21.94 -29.66 28.53
C PHE A 412 -20.81 -30.38 29.29
N VAL A 413 -19.90 -29.63 29.92
CA VAL A 413 -18.81 -30.20 30.72
C VAL A 413 -19.35 -31.00 31.90
N LYS A 414 -20.35 -30.47 32.63
CA LYS A 414 -21.03 -31.16 33.74
C LYS A 414 -21.67 -32.49 33.28
N ASN A 415 -22.39 -32.48 32.16
CA ASN A 415 -23.05 -33.67 31.61
C ASN A 415 -22.07 -34.69 30.99
N SER A 416 -20.90 -34.25 30.54
CA SER A 416 -19.88 -35.13 29.95
C SER A 416 -19.16 -36.04 30.97
N GLY A 417 -19.29 -35.73 32.27
CA GLY A 417 -18.68 -36.49 33.37
C GLY A 417 -17.16 -36.37 33.50
N VAL A 418 -16.50 -35.46 32.75
CA VAL A 418 -15.04 -35.30 32.79
C VAL A 418 -14.53 -34.65 34.08
N ALA A 419 -15.33 -33.74 34.65
CA ALA A 419 -15.06 -33.11 35.94
C ALA A 419 -15.63 -33.97 37.06
N LYS A 420 -14.80 -34.37 38.02
CA LYS A 420 -15.20 -35.20 39.17
C LYS A 420 -15.76 -34.34 40.30
N THR A 421 -15.37 -33.07 40.38
CA THR A 421 -15.87 -32.10 41.35
C THR A 421 -16.41 -30.84 40.67
N SER A 422 -17.35 -30.14 41.30
CA SER A 422 -17.93 -28.91 40.75
C SER A 422 -16.92 -27.79 40.53
N GLY A 423 -15.80 -27.79 41.27
CA GLY A 423 -14.69 -26.85 41.08
C GLY A 423 -13.85 -27.10 39.82
N GLU A 424 -13.73 -28.36 39.39
CA GLU A 424 -12.99 -28.72 38.16
C GLU A 424 -13.73 -28.32 36.88
N ILE A 425 -15.05 -28.13 36.93
CA ILE A 425 -15.87 -27.78 35.76
C ILE A 425 -15.33 -26.52 35.07
N GLY A 426 -14.97 -25.49 35.84
CA GLY A 426 -14.43 -24.24 35.30
C GLY A 426 -13.12 -24.42 34.53
N PHE A 427 -12.25 -25.33 34.97
CA PHE A 427 -10.98 -25.64 34.30
C PHE A 427 -11.22 -26.32 32.94
N TYR A 428 -12.08 -27.34 32.89
CA TYR A 428 -12.44 -28.03 31.65
C TYR A 428 -13.24 -27.15 30.68
N VAL A 429 -14.08 -26.24 31.19
CA VAL A 429 -14.72 -25.18 30.38
C VAL A 429 -13.65 -24.27 29.75
N GLY A 430 -12.66 -23.83 30.53
CA GLY A 430 -11.56 -23.00 30.03
C GLY A 430 -10.77 -23.67 28.90
N ILE A 431 -10.44 -24.97 29.04
CA ILE A 431 -9.79 -25.77 27.99
C ILE A 431 -10.66 -25.84 26.73
N MET A 432 -11.95 -26.17 26.89
CA MET A 432 -12.87 -26.28 25.75
C MET A 432 -13.03 -24.96 25.00
N SER A 433 -13.24 -23.85 25.71
CA SER A 433 -13.43 -22.51 25.11
C SER A 433 -12.17 -21.99 24.41
N SER A 434 -10.99 -22.19 25.00
CA SER A 434 -9.71 -21.69 24.45
C SER A 434 -9.19 -22.52 23.27
N SER A 435 -9.52 -23.81 23.20
CA SER A 435 -9.00 -24.75 22.18
C SER A 435 -9.13 -24.27 20.73
N PHE A 436 -10.27 -23.67 20.37
CA PHE A 436 -10.52 -23.12 19.03
C PHE A 436 -9.59 -21.96 18.70
N ALA A 437 -9.50 -20.97 19.60
CA ALA A 437 -8.70 -19.76 19.37
C ALA A 437 -7.20 -20.08 19.37
N PHE A 438 -6.77 -21.01 20.23
CA PHE A 438 -5.40 -21.53 20.23
C PHE A 438 -5.05 -22.23 18.92
N ALA A 439 -5.91 -23.14 18.45
CA ALA A 439 -5.71 -23.84 17.17
C ALA A 439 -5.71 -22.88 15.96
N GLN A 440 -6.64 -21.93 15.93
CA GLN A 440 -6.70 -20.90 14.88
C GLN A 440 -5.47 -20.00 14.88
N CYS A 441 -4.91 -19.67 16.05
CA CYS A 441 -3.66 -18.91 16.15
C CYS A 441 -2.52 -19.62 15.41
N LEU A 442 -2.34 -20.92 15.66
CA LEU A 442 -1.29 -21.75 15.04
C LEU A 442 -1.40 -21.84 13.51
N THR A 443 -2.61 -21.91 12.94
CA THR A 443 -2.80 -22.04 11.48
C THR A 443 -3.07 -20.71 10.75
N SER A 444 -3.26 -19.61 11.46
CA SER A 444 -3.62 -18.30 10.88
C SER A 444 -2.66 -17.80 9.79
N ILE A 445 -1.35 -17.97 10.01
CA ILE A 445 -0.28 -17.63 9.07
C ILE A 445 -0.27 -18.59 7.88
N PHE A 446 -0.38 -19.90 8.15
CA PHE A 446 -0.44 -20.95 7.12
C PHE A 446 -1.57 -20.70 6.12
N TRP A 447 -2.77 -20.36 6.61
CA TRP A 447 -3.91 -20.04 5.73
C TRP A 447 -3.70 -18.78 4.89
N GLY A 448 -2.99 -17.77 5.41
CA GLY A 448 -2.56 -16.61 4.63
C GLY A 448 -1.63 -17.01 3.48
N MET A 449 -0.54 -17.71 3.80
CA MET A 449 0.45 -18.17 2.81
C MET A 449 -0.16 -19.10 1.76
N LEU A 450 -1.09 -19.98 2.15
CA LEU A 450 -1.79 -20.85 1.21
C LEU A 450 -2.70 -20.04 0.28
N SER A 451 -3.41 -19.05 0.82
CA SER A 451 -4.25 -18.11 0.09
C SER A 451 -3.45 -17.23 -0.89
N ASP A 452 -2.18 -16.92 -0.62
CA ASP A 452 -1.29 -16.23 -1.57
C ASP A 452 -0.86 -17.15 -2.73
N ARG A 453 -0.81 -18.47 -2.52
CA ARG A 453 -0.41 -19.45 -3.56
C ARG A 453 -1.56 -19.89 -4.45
N ILE A 454 -2.73 -20.19 -3.89
CA ILE A 454 -3.85 -20.78 -4.63
C ILE A 454 -5.05 -19.84 -4.84
N GLY A 455 -4.98 -18.61 -4.34
CA GLY A 455 -6.05 -17.60 -4.42
C GLY A 455 -6.94 -17.53 -3.18
N ARG A 456 -7.69 -16.43 -3.03
CA ARG A 456 -8.53 -16.15 -1.85
C ARG A 456 -9.77 -17.04 -1.81
N ARG A 457 -10.41 -17.24 -2.97
CA ARG A 457 -11.70 -17.94 -3.11
C ARG A 457 -11.64 -19.40 -2.68
N PRO A 458 -10.69 -20.26 -3.18
CA PRO A 458 -10.68 -21.67 -2.77
C PRO A 458 -10.39 -21.85 -1.29
N VAL A 459 -9.57 -20.97 -0.68
CA VAL A 459 -9.22 -21.07 0.74
C VAL A 459 -10.39 -20.64 1.64
N LEU A 460 -11.13 -19.58 1.30
CA LEU A 460 -12.37 -19.22 2.01
C LEU A 460 -13.43 -20.33 1.93
N ILE A 461 -13.59 -20.95 0.76
CA ILE A 461 -14.51 -22.08 0.56
C ILE A 461 -14.10 -23.28 1.43
N ALA A 462 -12.80 -23.61 1.47
CA ALA A 462 -12.28 -24.68 2.31
C ALA A 462 -12.50 -24.41 3.82
N GLY A 463 -12.27 -23.17 4.27
CA GLY A 463 -12.46 -22.79 5.68
C GLY A 463 -13.91 -22.82 6.16
N LEU A 464 -14.83 -22.37 5.30
CA LEU A 464 -16.29 -22.50 5.53
C LEU A 464 -16.73 -23.96 5.58
N PHE A 465 -16.27 -24.79 4.65
CA PHE A 465 -16.62 -26.22 4.60
C PHE A 465 -16.08 -26.98 5.82
N GLY A 466 -14.83 -26.70 6.23
CA GLY A 466 -14.25 -27.22 7.47
C GLY A 466 -15.08 -26.84 8.69
N THR A 467 -15.43 -25.56 8.82
CA THR A 467 -16.27 -25.04 9.93
C THR A 467 -17.67 -25.67 9.94
N PHE A 468 -18.29 -25.87 8.76
CA PHE A 468 -19.57 -26.56 8.63
C PHE A 468 -19.53 -27.98 9.20
N ILE A 469 -18.54 -28.79 8.78
CA ILE A 469 -18.38 -30.18 9.22
C ILE A 469 -18.10 -30.25 10.73
N THR A 470 -17.21 -29.41 11.25
CA THR A 470 -16.81 -29.48 12.67
C THR A 470 -17.92 -29.00 13.61
N VAL A 471 -18.64 -27.92 13.27
CA VAL A 471 -19.81 -27.48 14.07
C VAL A 471 -20.90 -28.55 14.06
N LEU A 472 -21.16 -29.18 12.91
CA LEU A 472 -22.15 -30.26 12.80
C LEU A 472 -21.73 -31.48 13.64
N GLY A 473 -20.48 -31.92 13.53
CA GLY A 473 -19.92 -33.04 14.29
C GLY A 473 -19.92 -32.81 15.81
N PHE A 474 -19.67 -31.58 16.25
CA PHE A 474 -19.76 -31.20 17.66
C PHE A 474 -21.19 -31.45 18.20
N GLY A 475 -22.21 -31.11 17.40
CA GLY A 475 -23.63 -31.34 17.72
C GLY A 475 -24.00 -32.81 18.01
N PHE A 476 -23.25 -33.78 17.48
CA PHE A 476 -23.46 -35.22 17.70
C PHE A 476 -22.58 -35.84 18.79
N THR A 477 -21.89 -35.02 19.60
CA THR A 477 -20.85 -35.50 20.53
C THR A 477 -21.16 -35.15 21.97
N ASN A 478 -21.28 -36.14 22.86
CA ASN A 478 -21.40 -35.95 24.33
C ASN A 478 -20.09 -36.21 25.10
N ASN A 479 -19.08 -36.80 24.45
CA ASN A 479 -17.78 -37.09 25.06
C ASN A 479 -16.90 -35.84 25.03
N PHE A 480 -16.36 -35.44 26.18
CA PHE A 480 -15.53 -34.23 26.30
C PHE A 480 -14.31 -34.21 25.37
N TYR A 481 -13.54 -35.30 25.31
CA TYR A 481 -12.31 -35.35 24.51
C TYR A 481 -12.59 -35.38 23.02
N ALA A 482 -13.64 -36.07 22.57
CA ALA A 482 -14.07 -36.03 21.18
C ALA A 482 -14.57 -34.63 20.79
N ALA A 483 -15.34 -33.97 21.65
CA ALA A 483 -15.80 -32.61 21.44
C ALA A 483 -14.62 -31.62 21.40
N LEU A 484 -13.63 -31.78 22.28
CA LEU A 484 -12.40 -30.98 22.30
C LEU A 484 -11.57 -31.17 21.02
N ALA A 485 -11.45 -32.40 20.51
CA ALA A 485 -10.76 -32.68 19.26
C ALA A 485 -11.47 -32.03 18.05
N ILE A 486 -12.79 -32.16 17.96
CA ILE A 486 -13.61 -31.53 16.91
C ILE A 486 -13.52 -29.99 17.01
N ARG A 487 -13.52 -29.44 18.23
CA ARG A 487 -13.41 -28.00 18.49
C ARG A 487 -12.04 -27.44 18.10
N THR A 488 -10.98 -28.19 18.40
CA THR A 488 -9.60 -27.89 17.98
C THR A 488 -9.49 -27.93 16.45
N LEU A 489 -9.99 -29.00 15.81
CA LEU A 489 -10.04 -29.12 14.35
C LEU A 489 -10.81 -27.96 13.70
N SER A 490 -11.90 -27.51 14.33
CA SER A 490 -12.67 -26.34 13.87
C SER A 490 -11.84 -25.06 13.86
N GLY A 491 -10.90 -24.90 14.78
CA GLY A 491 -9.96 -23.77 14.80
C GLY A 491 -8.86 -23.94 13.76
N LEU A 492 -8.26 -25.14 13.68
CA LEU A 492 -7.23 -25.47 12.67
C LEU A 492 -7.72 -25.19 11.25
N LEU A 493 -8.97 -25.52 10.93
CA LEU A 493 -9.57 -25.36 9.60
C LEU A 493 -10.09 -23.94 9.30
N ASN A 494 -10.13 -23.02 10.27
CA ASN A 494 -10.75 -21.71 10.07
C ASN A 494 -9.71 -20.60 9.77
N GLY A 495 -9.33 -20.50 8.49
CA GLY A 495 -8.46 -19.43 7.96
C GLY A 495 -9.17 -18.12 7.58
N ASN A 496 -10.50 -18.07 7.67
CA ASN A 496 -11.34 -17.00 7.11
C ASN A 496 -10.97 -15.59 7.62
N ILE A 497 -10.46 -15.50 8.86
CA ILE A 497 -10.15 -14.22 9.50
C ILE A 497 -8.97 -13.47 8.85
N SER A 498 -7.93 -14.19 8.39
CA SER A 498 -6.79 -13.58 7.70
C SER A 498 -7.15 -13.26 6.25
N ILE A 499 -7.70 -14.23 5.52
CA ILE A 499 -7.98 -14.12 4.08
C ILE A 499 -8.91 -12.96 3.77
N ALA A 500 -9.99 -12.78 4.54
CA ALA A 500 -10.94 -11.70 4.31
C ALA A 500 -10.40 -10.30 4.62
N LYS A 501 -9.31 -10.17 5.41
CA LYS A 501 -8.58 -8.89 5.53
C LYS A 501 -7.83 -8.60 4.24
N SER A 502 -7.21 -9.61 3.63
CA SER A 502 -6.55 -9.49 2.32
C SER A 502 -7.55 -9.16 1.21
N VAL A 503 -8.68 -9.88 1.13
CA VAL A 503 -9.78 -9.57 0.18
C VAL A 503 -10.22 -8.12 0.31
N ILE A 504 -10.50 -7.63 1.52
CA ILE A 504 -10.89 -6.23 1.73
C ILE A 504 -9.78 -5.27 1.28
N ALA A 505 -8.50 -5.57 1.55
CA ALA A 505 -7.37 -4.76 1.11
C ALA A 505 -7.19 -4.76 -0.42
N GLU A 506 -7.58 -5.85 -1.11
CA GLU A 506 -7.50 -5.99 -2.57
C GLU A 506 -8.65 -5.28 -3.28
N ILE A 507 -9.87 -5.32 -2.74
CA ILE A 507 -11.07 -4.70 -3.37
C ILE A 507 -11.36 -3.27 -2.91
N SER A 508 -10.51 -2.66 -2.06
CA SER A 508 -10.70 -1.29 -1.54
C SER A 508 -9.53 -0.36 -1.88
N ASP A 509 -9.84 0.90 -2.14
CA ASP A 509 -8.87 1.96 -2.43
C ASP A 509 -8.75 2.96 -1.27
N SER A 510 -7.90 3.98 -1.41
CA SER A 510 -7.70 5.01 -0.37
C SER A 510 -8.98 5.79 -0.01
N THR A 511 -10.02 5.77 -0.84
CA THR A 511 -11.28 6.51 -0.61
C THR A 511 -12.27 5.72 0.23
N ASN A 512 -12.34 4.39 0.06
CA ASN A 512 -13.35 3.54 0.72
C ASN A 512 -12.77 2.50 1.72
N ARG A 513 -11.44 2.30 1.75
CA ARG A 513 -10.78 1.32 2.64
C ARG A 513 -11.13 1.46 4.12
N VAL A 514 -11.25 2.67 4.65
CA VAL A 514 -11.60 2.88 6.07
C VAL A 514 -13.00 2.35 6.39
N GLN A 515 -13.99 2.61 5.53
CA GLN A 515 -15.35 2.09 5.68
C GLN A 515 -15.37 0.56 5.55
N MET A 516 -14.64 0.03 4.56
CA MET A 516 -14.56 -1.40 4.27
C MET A 516 -13.92 -2.19 5.42
N PHE A 517 -12.82 -1.70 6.00
CA PHE A 517 -12.21 -2.33 7.17
C PHE A 517 -13.09 -2.22 8.44
N ALA A 518 -13.94 -1.21 8.55
CA ALA A 518 -14.89 -1.07 9.68
C ALA A 518 -16.01 -2.15 9.67
N LEU A 519 -16.26 -2.81 8.54
CA LEU A 519 -17.22 -3.92 8.44
C LEU A 519 -16.75 -5.18 9.18
N LEU A 520 -15.43 -5.40 9.30
CA LEU A 520 -14.88 -6.58 9.98
C LEU A 520 -15.20 -6.65 11.49
N PRO A 521 -14.93 -5.61 12.32
CA PRO A 521 -15.34 -5.62 13.72
C PRO A 521 -16.87 -5.57 13.90
N LEU A 522 -17.62 -5.01 12.93
CA LEU A 522 -19.09 -5.08 12.94
C LEU A 522 -19.58 -6.53 12.83
N CYS A 523 -19.01 -7.32 11.91
CA CYS A 523 -19.32 -8.75 11.78
C CYS A 523 -19.00 -9.53 13.06
N TRP A 524 -17.86 -9.24 13.69
CA TRP A 524 -17.50 -9.84 14.98
C TRP A 524 -18.56 -9.59 16.04
N ASN A 525 -18.93 -8.33 16.26
CA ASN A 525 -19.93 -7.94 17.27
C ASN A 525 -21.33 -8.50 16.99
N MET A 526 -21.74 -8.58 15.72
CA MET A 526 -23.00 -9.25 15.37
C MET A 526 -22.93 -10.75 15.68
N GLY A 527 -21.80 -11.40 15.42
CA GLY A 527 -21.61 -12.82 15.72
C GLY A 527 -21.57 -13.15 17.20
N THR A 528 -20.94 -12.31 18.04
CA THR A 528 -20.94 -12.47 19.51
C THR A 528 -22.31 -12.22 20.14
N ILE A 529 -23.26 -11.58 19.44
CA ILE A 529 -24.67 -11.49 19.83
C ILE A 529 -25.44 -12.72 19.35
N LEU A 530 -25.35 -13.05 18.06
CA LEU A 530 -26.15 -14.10 17.43
C LEU A 530 -25.76 -15.51 17.90
N GLY A 531 -24.45 -15.77 18.09
CA GLY A 531 -23.95 -17.06 18.55
C GLY A 531 -24.54 -17.49 19.88
N PRO A 532 -24.37 -16.73 20.98
CA PRO A 532 -24.94 -17.06 22.28
C PRO A 532 -26.47 -17.12 22.27
N LEU A 533 -27.15 -16.24 21.52
CA LEU A 533 -28.61 -16.32 21.36
C LEU A 533 -29.06 -17.64 20.73
N ILE A 534 -28.44 -18.06 19.62
CA ILE A 534 -28.70 -19.37 19.00
C ILE A 534 -28.38 -20.48 19.99
N GLY A 535 -27.21 -20.41 20.62
CA GLY A 535 -26.67 -21.39 21.55
C GLY A 535 -27.63 -21.73 22.69
N GLY A 536 -28.11 -20.71 23.42
CA GLY A 536 -28.96 -20.91 24.60
C GLY A 536 -30.46 -21.03 24.30
N TYR A 537 -30.96 -20.38 23.24
CA TYR A 537 -32.38 -20.46 22.90
C TYR A 537 -32.78 -21.85 22.39
N PHE A 538 -31.94 -22.43 21.51
CA PHE A 538 -32.15 -23.74 20.90
C PHE A 538 -31.58 -24.91 21.70
N TYR A 539 -30.83 -24.67 22.79
CA TYR A 539 -30.37 -25.75 23.66
C TYR A 539 -31.57 -26.54 24.21
N ALA A 540 -31.67 -27.82 23.84
CA ALA A 540 -32.81 -28.62 24.22
C ALA A 540 -32.77 -28.96 25.72
N ARG A 541 -33.93 -28.91 26.39
CA ARG A 541 -34.04 -29.39 27.76
C ARG A 541 -33.86 -30.91 27.76
N SER A 542 -33.17 -31.45 28.77
CA SER A 542 -32.82 -32.89 28.86
C SER A 542 -34.00 -33.88 28.74
N ASN A 543 -35.23 -33.40 28.92
CA ASN A 543 -36.47 -34.19 28.85
C ASN A 543 -37.31 -33.85 27.60
N SER A 544 -36.66 -33.45 26.49
CA SER A 544 -37.35 -33.17 25.23
C SER A 544 -38.05 -34.43 24.69
N PRO A 545 -39.33 -34.35 24.26
CA PRO A 545 -40.04 -35.51 23.68
C PRO A 545 -39.46 -35.96 22.32
N ILE A 546 -38.57 -35.17 21.71
CA ILE A 546 -37.87 -35.51 20.48
C ILE A 546 -36.58 -36.26 20.86
N GLY A 547 -36.62 -37.60 20.81
CA GLY A 547 -35.58 -38.46 21.41
C GLY A 547 -34.13 -38.18 21.00
N LEU A 548 -33.87 -37.75 19.76
CA LEU A 548 -32.52 -37.39 19.32
C LEU A 548 -32.01 -36.11 20.00
N LEU A 549 -32.88 -35.12 20.23
CA LEU A 549 -32.55 -33.87 20.92
C LEU A 549 -32.43 -34.06 22.44
N GLY A 550 -33.14 -35.04 23.01
CA GLY A 550 -32.91 -35.47 24.40
C GLY A 550 -31.52 -36.12 24.56
N LYS A 551 -31.09 -36.93 23.57
CA LYS A 551 -29.76 -37.56 23.56
C LYS A 551 -28.61 -36.57 23.33
N PHE A 552 -28.83 -35.54 22.50
CA PHE A 552 -27.83 -34.51 22.18
C PHE A 552 -28.42 -33.09 22.36
N PRO A 553 -28.42 -32.54 23.59
CA PRO A 553 -29.06 -31.26 23.90
C PRO A 553 -28.58 -30.06 23.06
N HIS A 554 -27.32 -30.08 22.65
CA HIS A 554 -26.65 -29.05 21.85
C HIS A 554 -26.69 -29.30 20.33
N LEU A 555 -27.35 -30.38 19.86
CA LEU A 555 -27.45 -30.67 18.42
C LEU A 555 -28.21 -29.58 17.66
N LEU A 556 -29.32 -29.08 18.21
CA LEU A 556 -30.16 -28.08 17.54
C LEU A 556 -29.46 -26.73 17.31
N PRO A 557 -28.77 -26.11 18.29
CA PRO A 557 -28.00 -24.89 18.02
C PRO A 557 -26.87 -25.13 17.02
N CYS A 558 -26.17 -26.27 17.09
CA CYS A 558 -25.17 -26.64 16.10
C CYS A 558 -25.76 -26.79 14.68
N LEU A 559 -26.92 -27.41 14.52
CA LEU A 559 -27.62 -27.51 13.23
C LEU A 559 -27.98 -26.14 12.65
N VAL A 560 -28.49 -25.21 13.46
CA VAL A 560 -28.80 -23.84 13.01
C VAL A 560 -27.54 -23.14 12.51
N VAL A 561 -26.43 -23.23 13.24
CA VAL A 561 -25.14 -22.66 12.80
C VAL A 561 -24.57 -23.37 11.57
N SER A 562 -24.77 -24.69 11.42
CA SER A 562 -24.39 -25.43 10.21
C SER A 562 -25.21 -25.00 8.99
N VAL A 563 -26.50 -24.69 9.14
CA VAL A 563 -27.33 -24.12 8.05
C VAL A 563 -26.86 -22.74 7.63
N ILE A 564 -26.43 -21.88 8.57
CA ILE A 564 -25.83 -20.58 8.25
C ILE A 564 -24.50 -20.77 7.49
N ASN A 565 -23.64 -21.69 7.95
CA ASN A 565 -22.37 -21.98 7.27
C ASN A 565 -22.57 -22.54 5.85
N ILE A 566 -23.50 -23.48 5.63
CA ILE A 566 -23.72 -24.05 4.30
C ILE A 566 -24.35 -23.03 3.33
N ALA A 567 -25.20 -22.13 3.82
CA ALA A 567 -25.71 -21.00 3.02
C ALA A 567 -24.57 -20.05 2.61
N GLY A 568 -23.68 -19.70 3.53
CA GLY A 568 -22.48 -18.90 3.24
C GLY A 568 -21.53 -19.60 2.24
N LEU A 569 -21.35 -20.92 2.39
CA LEU A 569 -20.55 -21.75 1.48
C LEU A 569 -21.14 -21.77 0.06
N VAL A 570 -22.46 -21.97 -0.09
CA VAL A 570 -23.13 -21.94 -1.40
C VAL A 570 -23.02 -20.56 -2.04
N MET A 571 -23.21 -19.48 -1.29
CA MET A 571 -23.02 -18.10 -1.78
C MET A 571 -21.57 -17.84 -2.22
N ALA A 572 -20.58 -18.34 -1.47
CA ALA A 572 -19.17 -18.23 -1.82
C ALA A 572 -18.81 -19.02 -3.10
N ILE A 573 -19.36 -20.23 -3.25
CA ILE A 573 -19.15 -21.06 -4.45
C ILE A 573 -19.77 -20.39 -5.69
N LEU A 574 -21.02 -19.93 -5.61
CA LEU A 574 -21.76 -19.44 -6.77
C LEU A 574 -21.40 -18.01 -7.19
N TYR A 575 -21.15 -17.10 -6.24
CA TYR A 575 -21.12 -15.66 -6.53
C TYR A 575 -19.82 -14.94 -6.12
N PHE A 576 -19.02 -15.51 -5.22
CA PHE A 576 -17.73 -14.90 -4.85
C PHE A 576 -16.72 -15.07 -5.98
N LYS A 577 -16.10 -13.97 -6.42
CA LYS A 577 -15.08 -13.98 -7.46
C LYS A 577 -13.69 -14.03 -6.82
N GLU A 578 -12.72 -14.59 -7.53
CA GLU A 578 -11.33 -14.52 -7.09
C GLU A 578 -10.82 -13.07 -7.14
N THR A 579 -10.10 -12.64 -6.11
CA THR A 579 -9.52 -11.29 -5.99
C THR A 579 -8.00 -11.30 -6.13
N HIS A 580 -7.35 -12.43 -5.81
CA HIS A 580 -5.93 -12.62 -6.00
C HIS A 580 -5.63 -12.98 -7.46
N ILE A 581 -4.90 -12.12 -8.15
CA ILE A 581 -4.37 -12.41 -9.48
C ILE A 581 -3.22 -13.42 -9.30
N VAL A 582 -3.54 -14.70 -9.38
CA VAL A 582 -2.53 -15.76 -9.50
C VAL A 582 -1.89 -15.61 -10.88
N ASN A 583 -0.66 -15.10 -10.94
CA ASN A 583 0.17 -15.27 -12.14
C ASN A 583 0.22 -16.77 -12.45
N PRO A 584 -0.06 -17.21 -13.69
CA PRO A 584 0.11 -18.61 -14.05
C PRO A 584 1.57 -18.99 -13.77
N PHE A 585 1.73 -20.09 -13.03
CA PHE A 585 2.99 -20.61 -12.55
C PHE A 585 3.99 -20.72 -13.72
N ILE A 586 4.96 -19.82 -13.80
CA ILE A 586 6.23 -20.12 -14.48
C ILE A 586 6.92 -21.09 -13.52
N PRO A 587 7.21 -22.34 -13.92
CA PRO A 587 7.96 -23.24 -13.06
C PRO A 587 9.34 -22.64 -12.77
N ASP A 588 9.83 -22.80 -11.54
CA ASP A 588 11.23 -22.55 -11.21
C ASP A 588 12.09 -23.56 -11.98
N ASP A 589 12.54 -23.17 -13.17
CA ASP A 589 13.23 -24.05 -14.13
C ASP A 589 14.71 -24.25 -13.74
N GLU A 590 14.95 -24.69 -12.51
CA GLU A 590 16.18 -25.39 -12.11
C GLU A 590 16.20 -26.80 -12.74
N THR A 591 16.17 -26.87 -14.08
CA THR A 591 16.73 -27.94 -14.92
C THR A 591 16.42 -27.65 -16.39
N ALA A 592 17.25 -26.83 -17.04
CA ALA A 592 17.18 -26.60 -18.48
C ALA A 592 17.16 -27.95 -19.25
N PRO A 593 16.07 -28.31 -19.95
CA PRO A 593 16.00 -29.57 -20.67
C PRO A 593 16.83 -29.49 -21.95
N LEU A 594 17.75 -30.44 -22.08
CA LEU A 594 18.51 -30.71 -23.30
C LEU A 594 17.64 -30.69 -24.56
N ILE A 595 18.04 -29.85 -25.53
CA ILE A 595 17.92 -30.05 -26.98
C ILE A 595 16.75 -30.94 -27.41
N CYS A 596 15.55 -30.38 -27.57
CA CYS A 596 14.51 -31.00 -28.38
C CYS A 596 14.48 -30.33 -29.76
N LYS A 597 14.93 -31.07 -30.77
CA LYS A 597 14.95 -30.63 -32.18
C LYS A 597 13.54 -30.28 -32.65
N SER A 598 13.42 -29.20 -33.41
CA SER A 598 12.22 -28.92 -34.19
C SER A 598 11.88 -30.10 -35.09
N ARG A 599 10.67 -30.65 -34.93
CA ARG A 599 10.10 -31.63 -35.85
C ARG A 599 9.04 -30.93 -36.70
N THR A 600 9.51 -30.08 -37.62
CA THR A 600 8.67 -29.44 -38.63
C THR A 600 8.17 -30.49 -39.61
N ASN A 601 6.92 -30.92 -39.45
CA ASN A 601 6.18 -31.58 -40.53
C ASN A 601 5.75 -30.50 -41.53
N THR A 602 6.63 -30.21 -42.48
CA THR A 602 6.28 -29.55 -43.74
C THR A 602 6.79 -30.44 -44.87
N GLU A 603 5.86 -30.99 -45.65
CA GLU A 603 6.17 -31.70 -46.88
C GLU A 603 6.78 -30.71 -47.88
N THR A 604 8.06 -30.87 -48.19
CA THR A 604 8.65 -30.24 -49.39
C THR A 604 9.64 -31.18 -50.05
N THR A 605 9.54 -31.22 -51.38
CA THR A 605 10.18 -32.18 -52.28
C THR A 605 11.71 -32.05 -52.35
N ILE A 606 12.35 -33.19 -52.56
CA ILE A 606 13.76 -33.43 -52.94
C ILE A 606 14.31 -32.42 -53.97
N VAL A 607 15.50 -31.85 -53.72
CA VAL A 607 16.64 -31.80 -54.67
C VAL A 607 17.97 -31.89 -53.87
N GLU A 608 18.96 -32.56 -54.45
CA GLU A 608 20.27 -32.91 -53.87
C GLU A 608 21.27 -31.74 -53.81
N ASN A 609 22.26 -31.80 -52.90
CA ASN A 609 23.68 -32.00 -53.28
C ASN A 609 24.64 -32.12 -52.07
N VAL A 610 25.77 -32.81 -52.29
CA VAL A 610 26.79 -33.28 -51.31
C VAL A 610 28.17 -32.77 -51.78
N PRO A 611 29.09 -32.29 -50.89
CA PRO A 611 30.23 -33.09 -50.36
C PRO A 611 30.47 -32.90 -48.84
N THR A 612 30.61 -33.94 -47.99
CA THR A 612 31.84 -34.72 -47.64
C THR A 612 33.02 -33.87 -47.10
N CYS A 613 33.76 -34.23 -46.03
CA CYS A 613 34.31 -35.55 -45.65
C CYS A 613 34.58 -35.74 -44.12
N SER A 614 34.68 -37.01 -43.68
CA SER A 614 35.63 -37.63 -42.69
C SER A 614 36.10 -36.85 -41.44
N ALA A 615 36.25 -37.39 -40.21
CA ALA A 615 36.01 -38.69 -39.55
C ALA A 615 36.13 -38.45 -38.01
N ASN A 616 36.27 -39.38 -37.04
CA ASN A 616 36.45 -40.84 -36.99
C ASN A 616 35.92 -41.39 -35.63
N ASN A 617 36.03 -42.71 -35.38
CA ASN A 617 35.53 -43.38 -34.17
C ASN A 617 36.52 -43.47 -33.00
N THR A 618 36.00 -43.43 -31.75
CA THR A 618 36.15 -44.39 -30.62
C THR A 618 35.66 -43.69 -29.33
N GLY A 619 35.12 -44.32 -28.28
CA GLY A 619 34.81 -45.72 -27.98
C GLY A 619 34.75 -45.91 -26.44
N ASN A 620 33.71 -46.59 -25.93
CA ASN A 620 33.56 -47.12 -24.56
C ASN A 620 33.35 -46.18 -23.33
N SER A 621 32.07 -46.05 -22.97
CA SER A 621 31.47 -46.58 -21.72
C SER A 621 32.08 -46.35 -20.32
N SER A 622 31.20 -45.82 -19.45
CA SER A 622 30.77 -46.41 -18.15
C SER A 622 31.20 -45.76 -16.82
N LYS A 623 30.24 -45.86 -15.88
CA LYS A 623 30.29 -45.73 -14.40
C LYS A 623 30.24 -44.33 -13.77
N MET A 624 29.08 -44.07 -13.16
CA MET A 624 28.94 -43.29 -11.93
C MET A 624 29.98 -43.70 -10.87
N GLN A 625 30.49 -42.72 -10.13
CA GLN A 625 30.90 -42.89 -8.74
C GLN A 625 30.40 -41.70 -7.90
N HIS A 626 29.66 -42.02 -6.84
CA HIS A 626 29.37 -41.12 -5.72
C HIS A 626 30.63 -40.88 -4.86
N LEU A 627 30.50 -39.99 -3.87
CA LEU A 627 31.37 -39.66 -2.72
C LEU A 627 32.07 -38.29 -2.84
N TYR A 628 32.22 -37.47 -1.78
CA TYR A 628 31.54 -37.39 -0.45
C TYR A 628 31.83 -35.98 0.10
N ILE A 629 31.00 -35.44 1.00
CA ILE A 629 31.29 -34.13 1.64
C ILE A 629 32.25 -34.34 2.82
N SER A 630 33.38 -33.62 2.83
CA SER A 630 34.27 -33.50 4.00
C SER A 630 34.28 -32.07 4.55
N LYS A 631 34.10 -31.93 5.86
CA LYS A 631 34.31 -30.68 6.58
C LYS A 631 35.80 -30.36 6.63
N ILE A 632 36.18 -29.12 6.38
CA ILE A 632 37.52 -28.59 6.70
C ILE A 632 37.37 -27.61 7.86
N ASN A 633 38.14 -27.81 8.92
CA ASN A 633 38.24 -26.87 10.05
C ASN A 633 39.18 -25.73 9.69
N SER A 634 38.86 -24.53 10.16
CA SER A 634 39.78 -23.39 10.17
C SER A 634 40.88 -23.59 11.22
N ASN A 635 42.13 -23.73 10.78
CA ASN A 635 43.37 -23.27 11.42
C ASN A 635 44.55 -23.86 10.63
N ASP A 636 45.19 -23.01 9.80
CA ASP A 636 46.61 -23.03 9.42
C ASP A 636 46.77 -22.18 8.14
N ILE A 637 47.48 -21.05 8.26
CA ILE A 637 47.94 -20.24 7.12
C ILE A 637 49.39 -19.85 7.39
N ASP A 638 50.32 -20.60 6.80
CA ASP A 638 51.73 -20.21 6.66
C ASP A 638 52.05 -19.89 5.18
N PRO A 639 52.94 -18.93 4.88
CA PRO A 639 53.10 -18.40 3.53
C PRO A 639 54.32 -18.96 2.76
N VAL A 640 54.08 -19.64 1.63
CA VAL A 640 55.09 -20.04 0.63
C VAL A 640 54.45 -19.87 -0.76
N LYS A 641 54.81 -18.84 -1.55
CA LYS A 641 55.95 -18.71 -2.50
C LYS A 641 55.91 -19.68 -3.70
N ASP A 642 55.84 -19.06 -4.88
CA ASP A 642 56.26 -19.47 -6.24
C ASP A 642 56.07 -20.93 -6.69
N TYR A 643 55.30 -21.13 -7.77
CA TYR A 643 55.88 -21.51 -9.08
C TYR A 643 54.89 -21.31 -10.25
N ASP A 644 55.46 -21.12 -11.44
CA ASP A 644 54.75 -20.83 -12.69
C ASP A 644 53.92 -21.98 -13.28
N SER A 645 52.92 -21.58 -14.06
CA SER A 645 52.28 -22.30 -15.19
C SER A 645 51.42 -23.55 -14.90
N ILE A 646 50.15 -23.49 -15.33
CA ILE A 646 49.42 -24.46 -16.21
C ILE A 646 47.89 -24.38 -15.97
N ASP A 647 47.15 -24.33 -17.09
CA ASP A 647 45.69 -24.51 -17.30
C ASP A 647 44.70 -23.70 -16.42
N SER A 648 44.20 -22.60 -17.00
CA SER A 648 43.28 -21.64 -16.38
C SER A 648 41.79 -21.94 -16.54
N SER A 649 41.42 -23.11 -17.08
CA SER A 649 40.05 -23.39 -17.52
C SER A 649 39.12 -24.06 -16.48
N LYS A 650 39.64 -24.93 -15.61
CA LYS A 650 38.80 -25.74 -14.69
C LYS A 650 38.54 -25.10 -13.32
N ASN A 651 39.55 -24.52 -12.68
CA ASN A 651 39.41 -23.98 -11.30
C ASN A 651 38.44 -22.79 -11.18
N LYS A 652 38.11 -22.10 -12.28
CA LYS A 652 37.12 -21.00 -12.23
C LYS A 652 35.74 -21.46 -11.80
N LEU A 653 35.28 -22.65 -12.23
CA LEU A 653 33.95 -23.15 -11.88
C LEU A 653 33.87 -23.54 -10.40
N ASP A 654 34.87 -24.23 -9.86
CA ASP A 654 34.87 -24.63 -8.45
C ASP A 654 35.10 -23.46 -7.50
N ILE A 655 35.93 -22.47 -7.87
CA ILE A 655 36.10 -21.23 -7.10
C ILE A 655 34.81 -20.40 -7.13
N ILE A 656 34.14 -20.28 -8.28
CA ILE A 656 32.86 -19.55 -8.38
C ILE A 656 31.74 -20.29 -7.64
N ALA A 657 31.67 -21.61 -7.71
CA ALA A 657 30.67 -22.40 -6.98
C ALA A 657 30.87 -22.29 -5.46
N THR A 658 32.10 -22.40 -4.99
CA THR A 658 32.43 -22.27 -3.56
C THR A 658 32.26 -20.83 -3.06
N SER A 659 32.58 -19.82 -3.86
CA SER A 659 32.31 -18.43 -3.50
C SER A 659 30.81 -18.13 -3.49
N LYS A 660 30.03 -18.58 -4.48
CA LYS A 660 28.57 -18.45 -4.47
C LYS A 660 27.97 -19.13 -3.25
N LEU A 661 28.32 -20.40 -2.96
CA LEU A 661 27.74 -21.12 -1.83
C LEU A 661 28.05 -20.45 -0.49
N ASN A 662 29.28 -19.93 -0.30
CA ASN A 662 29.62 -19.16 0.88
C ASN A 662 28.92 -17.79 0.91
N THR A 663 28.81 -17.08 -0.22
CA THR A 663 28.08 -15.81 -0.31
C THR A 663 26.58 -16.01 -0.07
N ASP A 664 25.99 -17.11 -0.53
CA ASP A 664 24.58 -17.45 -0.34
C ASP A 664 24.31 -17.92 1.10
N LEU A 665 25.21 -18.68 1.73
CA LEU A 665 25.14 -19.00 3.16
C LEU A 665 25.28 -17.74 4.04
N ILE A 666 26.29 -16.91 3.77
CA ILE A 666 26.49 -15.63 4.47
C ILE A 666 25.28 -14.71 4.22
N ASN A 667 24.73 -14.65 3.00
CA ASN A 667 23.54 -13.87 2.71
C ASN A 667 22.27 -14.46 3.35
N VAL A 668 22.15 -15.77 3.56
CA VAL A 668 21.01 -16.38 4.27
C VAL A 668 21.12 -16.15 5.78
N GLU A 669 22.32 -16.20 6.36
CA GLU A 669 22.55 -15.88 7.78
C GLU A 669 22.49 -14.36 8.04
N ALA A 670 22.99 -13.53 7.11
CA ALA A 670 22.83 -12.08 7.13
C ALA A 670 21.38 -11.68 6.92
N ASN A 671 20.65 -12.25 5.95
CA ASN A 671 19.22 -11.95 5.80
C ASN A 671 18.40 -12.47 6.99
N LYS A 672 18.72 -13.62 7.60
CA LYS A 672 18.09 -14.02 8.86
C LYS A 672 18.37 -13.03 9.98
N SER A 673 19.62 -12.63 10.18
CA SER A 673 19.99 -11.70 11.25
C SER A 673 19.47 -10.27 11.01
N ILE A 674 19.41 -9.80 9.76
CA ILE A 674 18.81 -8.51 9.36
C ILE A 674 17.28 -8.55 9.42
N GLN A 675 16.64 -9.67 9.07
CA GLN A 675 15.19 -9.83 9.20
C GLN A 675 14.80 -9.95 10.68
N GLU A 676 15.62 -10.59 11.52
CA GLU A 676 15.48 -10.56 12.98
C GLU A 676 15.76 -9.17 13.58
N GLN A 677 16.79 -8.44 13.12
CA GLN A 677 17.10 -7.07 13.57
C GLN A 677 15.98 -6.10 13.16
N GLY A 678 15.50 -6.18 11.92
CA GLY A 678 14.37 -5.38 11.41
C GLY A 678 13.06 -5.65 12.16
N PHE A 679 12.87 -6.86 12.69
CA PHE A 679 11.76 -7.18 13.59
C PHE A 679 12.00 -6.67 15.03
N LYS A 680 13.25 -6.68 15.50
CA LYS A 680 13.66 -6.20 16.84
C LYS A 680 13.64 -4.65 16.96
N GLU A 681 13.93 -3.90 15.90
CA GLU A 681 14.06 -2.43 15.97
C GLU A 681 12.80 -1.64 15.60
N LYS A 682 11.82 -2.20 14.87
CA LYS A 682 10.63 -1.45 14.37
C LYS A 682 9.46 -1.31 15.33
N PHE A 683 9.71 -1.39 16.64
CA PHE A 683 8.72 -1.06 17.66
C PHE A 683 9.12 0.21 18.42
N SER A 684 8.64 1.36 17.90
CA SER A 684 8.61 2.64 18.64
C SER A 684 8.01 2.41 20.04
N GLN A 685 8.51 3.12 21.06
CA GLN A 685 8.06 2.95 22.44
C GLN A 685 6.54 3.12 22.58
N THR A 686 5.95 4.04 21.80
CA THR A 686 4.49 4.22 21.70
C THR A 686 3.79 2.98 21.16
N MET A 687 4.34 2.34 20.11
CA MET A 687 3.79 1.11 19.54
C MET A 687 3.90 -0.07 20.53
N LYS A 688 5.02 -0.18 21.27
CA LYS A 688 5.19 -1.18 22.35
C LYS A 688 4.12 -1.00 23.42
N MET A 689 3.90 0.23 23.88
CA MET A 689 2.89 0.53 24.89
C MET A 689 1.47 0.24 24.40
N VAL A 690 1.12 0.65 23.16
CA VAL A 690 -0.21 0.38 22.58
C VAL A 690 -0.46 -1.12 22.39
N LEU A 691 0.54 -1.89 21.94
CA LEU A 691 0.40 -3.35 21.87
C LEU A 691 0.23 -3.97 23.26
N LEU A 692 1.05 -3.56 24.23
CA LEU A 692 1.00 -4.10 25.59
C LEU A 692 -0.37 -3.81 26.24
N THR A 693 -0.89 -2.59 26.15
CA THR A 693 -2.20 -2.25 26.71
C THR A 693 -3.34 -2.94 25.96
N ASN A 694 -3.24 -3.13 24.64
CA ASN A 694 -4.23 -3.88 23.86
C ASN A 694 -4.23 -5.37 24.21
N ILE A 695 -3.06 -6.01 24.30
CA ILE A 695 -2.92 -7.42 24.75
C ILE A 695 -3.53 -7.60 26.15
N THR A 696 -3.17 -6.73 27.10
CA THR A 696 -3.72 -6.78 28.47
C THR A 696 -5.23 -6.59 28.48
N PHE A 697 -5.76 -5.66 27.69
CA PHE A 697 -7.20 -5.42 27.59
C PHE A 697 -7.94 -6.61 26.95
N THR A 698 -7.45 -7.16 25.83
CA THR A 698 -8.05 -8.33 25.17
C THR A 698 -8.00 -9.58 26.05
N LEU A 699 -6.92 -9.76 26.82
CA LEU A 699 -6.81 -10.83 27.81
C LEU A 699 -7.87 -10.68 28.91
N ALA A 700 -7.94 -9.49 29.53
CA ALA A 700 -8.93 -9.20 30.56
C ALA A 700 -10.37 -9.37 30.06
N HIS A 701 -10.68 -8.90 28.85
CA HIS A 701 -11.99 -9.06 28.22
C HIS A 701 -12.35 -10.54 27.99
N SER A 702 -11.45 -11.32 27.40
CA SER A 702 -11.63 -12.77 27.18
C SER A 702 -11.83 -13.54 28.50
N MET A 703 -11.12 -13.13 29.55
CA MET A 703 -11.29 -13.67 30.90
C MET A 703 -12.66 -13.33 31.48
N SER A 704 -13.11 -12.07 31.38
CA SER A 704 -14.44 -11.64 31.85
C SER A 704 -15.59 -12.35 31.12
N GLU A 705 -15.49 -12.53 29.80
CA GLU A 705 -16.49 -13.25 29.00
C GLU A 705 -16.58 -14.73 29.42
N SER A 706 -15.44 -15.41 29.54
CA SER A 706 -15.37 -16.80 30.01
C SER A 706 -15.85 -16.96 31.46
N PHE A 707 -15.48 -16.03 32.33
CA PHE A 707 -15.89 -16.01 33.73
C PHE A 707 -17.39 -15.80 33.87
N PHE A 708 -17.99 -14.87 33.12
CA PHE A 708 -19.43 -14.60 33.17
C PHE A 708 -20.24 -15.87 32.89
N ALA A 709 -19.87 -16.65 31.88
CA ALA A 709 -20.56 -17.91 31.54
C ALA A 709 -20.45 -18.96 32.66
N ILE A 710 -19.28 -19.11 33.28
CA ILE A 710 -19.07 -20.06 34.39
C ILE A 710 -19.82 -19.60 35.65
N TRP A 711 -19.69 -18.33 36.01
CA TRP A 711 -20.28 -17.73 37.22
C TRP A 711 -21.81 -17.72 37.17
N SER A 712 -22.40 -17.32 36.04
CA SER A 712 -23.86 -17.31 35.89
C SER A 712 -24.45 -18.73 35.92
N ALA A 713 -23.79 -19.71 35.28
CA ALA A 713 -24.22 -21.12 35.29
C ALA A 713 -24.00 -21.85 36.63
N SER A 714 -23.07 -21.39 37.47
CA SER A 714 -22.70 -22.08 38.72
C SER A 714 -23.78 -22.00 39.79
N GLU A 715 -23.84 -23.02 40.64
CA GLU A 715 -24.81 -23.12 41.74
C GLU A 715 -24.62 -22.02 42.80
N TYR A 716 -25.70 -21.62 43.47
CA TYR A 716 -25.68 -20.56 44.51
C TYR A 716 -24.73 -20.86 45.68
N SER A 717 -24.52 -22.15 46.00
CA SER A 717 -23.57 -22.63 47.00
C SER A 717 -22.12 -22.28 46.69
N LEU A 718 -21.80 -22.06 45.40
CA LEU A 718 -20.49 -21.64 44.90
C LEU A 718 -20.45 -20.12 44.59
N GLY A 719 -21.48 -19.38 45.00
CA GLY A 719 -21.62 -17.94 44.72
C GLY A 719 -22.06 -17.61 43.29
N GLY A 720 -22.51 -18.59 42.49
CA GLY A 720 -23.06 -18.38 41.16
C GLY A 720 -24.54 -17.98 41.15
N LEU A 721 -25.15 -17.90 39.96
CA LEU A 721 -26.55 -17.48 39.77
C LEU A 721 -27.51 -18.63 39.37
N ASN A 722 -26.98 -19.83 39.12
CA ASN A 722 -27.72 -21.03 38.68
C ASN A 722 -28.60 -20.78 37.42
N PHE A 723 -28.14 -19.93 36.51
CA PHE A 723 -28.84 -19.60 35.27
C PHE A 723 -28.85 -20.78 34.30
N SER A 724 -29.98 -21.00 33.63
CA SER A 724 -30.03 -21.96 32.52
C SER A 724 -29.32 -21.38 31.27
N PRO A 725 -28.93 -22.22 30.29
CA PRO A 725 -28.35 -21.73 29.04
C PRO A 725 -29.19 -20.68 28.33
N ARG A 726 -30.52 -20.72 28.48
CA ARG A 726 -31.43 -19.70 27.97
C ARG A 726 -31.26 -18.37 28.68
N ASP A 727 -31.20 -18.36 30.01
CA ASP A 727 -31.06 -17.13 30.80
C ASP A 727 -29.70 -16.46 30.55
N ILE A 728 -28.65 -17.26 30.43
CA ILE A 728 -27.31 -16.80 30.01
C ILE A 728 -27.38 -16.17 28.62
N SER A 729 -28.06 -16.80 27.65
CA SER A 729 -28.21 -16.22 26.30
C SER A 729 -29.00 -14.92 26.27
N ILE A 730 -30.03 -14.77 27.11
CA ILE A 730 -30.79 -13.53 27.24
C ILE A 730 -29.91 -12.43 27.84
N ALA A 731 -29.16 -12.73 28.90
CA ALA A 731 -28.25 -11.78 29.53
C ALA A 731 -27.13 -11.31 28.58
N VAL A 732 -26.50 -12.23 27.84
CA VAL A 732 -25.48 -11.90 26.84
C VAL A 732 -26.10 -11.14 25.65
N GLY A 733 -27.30 -11.50 25.19
CA GLY A 733 -28.02 -10.79 24.12
C GLY A 733 -28.36 -9.34 24.49
N VAL A 734 -28.88 -9.11 25.70
CA VAL A 734 -29.16 -7.75 26.21
C VAL A 734 -27.87 -6.95 26.40
N SER A 735 -26.82 -7.57 26.92
CA SER A 735 -25.49 -6.95 27.04
C SER A 735 -24.94 -6.55 25.67
N GLY A 736 -24.98 -7.45 24.69
CA GLY A 736 -24.50 -7.20 23.33
C GLY A 736 -25.29 -6.14 22.58
N LEU A 737 -26.62 -6.09 22.72
CA LEU A 737 -27.44 -4.98 22.21
C LEU A 737 -27.08 -3.64 22.87
N SER A 738 -26.78 -3.66 24.17
CA SER A 738 -26.33 -2.48 24.92
C SER A 738 -24.95 -2.01 24.47
N VAL A 739 -24.02 -2.92 24.18
CA VAL A 739 -22.72 -2.64 23.57
C VAL A 739 -22.88 -2.08 22.16
N PHE A 740 -23.78 -2.64 21.35
CA PHE A 740 -24.07 -2.16 20.00
C PHE A 740 -24.63 -0.73 20.00
N HIS A 741 -25.56 -0.44 20.92
CA HIS A 741 -26.05 0.92 21.18
C HIS A 741 -24.91 1.85 21.62
N ALA A 742 -24.11 1.43 22.61
CA ALA A 742 -23.01 2.23 23.12
C ALA A 742 -21.95 2.52 22.04
N GLN A 743 -21.64 1.56 21.16
CA GLN A 743 -20.62 1.71 20.13
C GLN A 743 -21.09 2.57 18.93
N LEU A 744 -22.35 2.46 18.52
CA LEU A 744 -22.89 3.24 17.40
C LEU A 744 -23.40 4.63 17.79
N LEU A 745 -23.95 4.80 19.00
CA LEU A 745 -24.65 6.03 19.39
C LEU A 745 -23.94 6.82 20.49
N SER A 746 -23.35 6.16 21.50
CA SER A 746 -22.73 6.86 22.63
C SER A 746 -21.26 7.18 22.38
N TYR A 747 -20.48 6.22 21.87
CA TYR A 747 -19.05 6.35 21.65
C TYR A 747 -18.68 7.47 20.65
N PRO A 748 -19.32 7.62 19.46
CA PRO A 748 -18.96 8.71 18.54
C PRO A 748 -19.19 10.09 19.15
N ARG A 749 -20.28 10.26 19.93
CA ARG A 749 -20.61 11.50 20.65
C ARG A 749 -19.64 11.80 21.80
N PHE A 750 -19.17 10.77 22.50
CA PHE A 750 -18.20 10.93 23.58
C PHE A 750 -16.79 11.22 23.01
N ASN A 751 -16.42 10.53 21.93
CA ASN A 751 -15.15 10.69 21.24
C ASN A 751 -14.99 12.07 20.59
N SER A 752 -16.04 12.60 19.94
CA SER A 752 -15.99 13.96 19.37
C SER A 752 -15.84 15.05 20.45
N LYS A 753 -16.38 14.82 21.66
CA LYS A 753 -16.31 15.78 22.77
C LYS A 753 -15.01 15.71 23.58
N HIS A 754 -14.41 14.52 23.74
CA HIS A 754 -13.30 14.30 24.68
C HIS A 754 -12.00 13.78 24.04
N GLY A 755 -12.04 13.35 22.78
CA GLY A 755 -10.90 12.81 22.04
C GLY A 755 -10.51 11.38 22.42
N THR A 756 -9.88 10.68 21.46
CA THR A 756 -9.63 9.23 21.54
C THR A 756 -8.85 8.80 22.77
N LEU A 757 -7.83 9.57 23.18
CA LEU A 757 -6.97 9.21 24.32
C LEU A 757 -7.74 9.21 25.65
N LYS A 758 -8.58 10.22 25.90
CA LYS A 758 -9.39 10.28 27.12
C LYS A 758 -10.46 9.19 27.13
N CYS A 759 -11.05 8.88 25.97
CA CYS A 759 -11.99 7.77 25.84
C CYS A 759 -11.33 6.42 26.16
N TYR A 760 -10.10 6.21 25.68
CA TYR A 760 -9.32 5.00 25.95
C TYR A 760 -8.95 4.89 27.45
N GLN A 761 -8.45 5.97 28.05
CA GLN A 761 -8.13 6.02 29.48
C GLN A 761 -9.37 5.79 30.35
N PHE A 762 -10.49 6.43 30.04
CA PHE A 762 -11.74 6.26 30.78
C PHE A 762 -12.31 4.83 30.64
N GLY A 763 -12.24 4.25 29.43
CA GLY A 763 -12.61 2.85 29.20
C GLY A 763 -11.80 1.88 30.06
N LEU A 764 -10.47 2.05 30.12
CA LEU A 764 -9.59 1.25 30.99
C LEU A 764 -9.92 1.44 32.48
N LEU A 765 -10.19 2.67 32.92
CA LEU A 765 -10.57 2.97 34.30
C LEU A 765 -11.90 2.33 34.73
N LEU A 766 -12.82 2.06 33.79
CA LEU A 766 -14.10 1.39 34.08
C LEU A 766 -13.99 -0.14 34.24
N VAL A 767 -12.94 -0.79 33.70
CA VAL A 767 -12.78 -2.27 33.77
C VAL A 767 -12.65 -2.76 35.22
N ALA A 768 -11.88 -2.05 36.04
CA ALA A 768 -11.67 -2.39 37.45
C ALA A 768 -12.97 -2.35 38.29
N PRO A 769 -13.74 -1.23 38.35
CA PRO A 769 -14.99 -1.20 39.09
C PRO A 769 -16.06 -2.14 38.52
N SER A 770 -16.12 -2.38 37.19
CA SER A 770 -17.05 -3.39 36.65
C SER A 770 -16.75 -4.81 37.14
N SER A 771 -15.47 -5.15 37.36
CA SER A 771 -15.08 -6.45 37.91
C SER A 771 -15.51 -6.62 39.38
N LEU A 772 -15.57 -5.51 40.15
CA LEU A 772 -16.02 -5.52 41.54
C LEU A 772 -17.55 -5.67 41.70
N LEU A 773 -18.34 -5.55 40.63
CA LEU A 773 -19.79 -5.75 40.68
C LEU A 773 -20.17 -7.23 40.82
N PHE A 774 -19.36 -8.17 40.32
CA PHE A 774 -19.67 -9.61 40.35
C PHE A 774 -19.90 -10.14 41.78
N PRO A 775 -18.99 -9.93 42.76
CA PRO A 775 -19.24 -10.32 44.16
C PRO A 775 -20.49 -9.68 44.76
N ILE A 776 -20.77 -8.41 44.44
CA ILE A 776 -21.95 -7.69 44.96
C ILE A 776 -23.23 -8.37 44.46
N VAL A 777 -23.30 -8.73 43.18
CA VAL A 777 -24.46 -9.45 42.60
C VAL A 777 -24.61 -10.84 43.21
N SER A 778 -23.52 -11.57 43.48
CA SER A 778 -23.56 -12.85 44.21
C SER A 778 -24.12 -12.73 45.63
N ILE A 779 -23.75 -11.68 46.37
CA ILE A 779 -24.26 -11.41 47.72
C ILE A 779 -25.75 -11.04 47.67
N LEU A 780 -26.17 -10.23 46.69
CA LEU A 780 -27.58 -9.90 46.49
C LEU A 780 -28.40 -11.14 46.13
N ALA A 781 -27.97 -11.98 45.19
CA ALA A 781 -28.66 -13.20 44.81
C ALA A 781 -28.84 -14.20 45.99
N SER A 782 -27.78 -14.43 46.76
CA SER A 782 -27.80 -15.32 47.93
C SER A 782 -28.65 -14.78 49.10
N SER A 783 -28.67 -13.46 49.30
CA SER A 783 -29.56 -12.81 50.29
C SER A 783 -31.03 -12.82 49.88
N SER A 784 -31.34 -12.66 48.59
CA SER A 784 -32.72 -12.79 48.07
C SER A 784 -33.29 -14.19 48.28
N LEU A 785 -32.47 -15.25 48.13
CA LEU A 785 -32.87 -16.63 48.42
C LEU A 785 -33.18 -16.85 49.92
N THR A 786 -32.40 -16.25 50.83
CA THR A 786 -32.65 -16.36 52.28
C THR A 786 -33.84 -15.54 52.75
N GLN A 787 -34.26 -14.50 52.01
CA GLN A 787 -35.55 -13.83 52.22
C GLN A 787 -36.72 -14.61 51.63
N GLY A 788 -36.59 -15.11 50.39
CA GLY A 788 -37.62 -15.91 49.73
C GLY A 788 -37.98 -17.19 50.50
N ALA A 789 -36.95 -17.89 51.02
CA ALA A 789 -37.12 -19.06 51.88
C ALA A 789 -37.78 -18.73 53.23
N LYS A 790 -37.68 -17.49 53.72
CA LYS A 790 -38.41 -17.03 54.92
C LYS A 790 -39.86 -16.65 54.59
N SER A 791 -40.14 -16.07 53.42
CA SER A 791 -41.52 -15.76 53.00
C SER A 791 -42.34 -16.97 52.58
N SER A 792 -41.72 -18.12 52.29
CA SER A 792 -42.41 -19.39 52.04
C SER A 792 -42.68 -20.24 53.29
N ILE A 793 -42.44 -19.68 54.49
CA ILE A 793 -42.58 -20.35 55.80
C ILE A 793 -43.63 -19.64 56.70
N TYR A 794 -44.30 -18.59 56.19
CA TYR A 794 -45.40 -17.87 56.85
C TYR A 794 -46.68 -17.95 56.02
#